data_AF-A0A7Y3VCZ7-F1
#
_entry.id   AF-A0A7Y3VCZ7-F1
#
_cell.length_a   1.000
_cell.length_b   1.000
_cell.length_c   1.000
_cell.angle_alpha   90.00
_cell.angle_beta   90.00
_cell.angle_gamma   90.00
#
_symmetry.space_group_name_H-M   'P 1'
#
loop_
_entity.id
_entity.type
_entity.pdbx_description
1 polymer ?
#
loop_
_entity_poly.entity_id
_entity_poly.type
_entity_poly.pdbx_seq_one_letter_code
_entity_poly.pdbx_strand_id
1 'polypeptide(L)'
;MGEINFYISKQRNYIAALMQQPLSGFTNQKNDPATWEDSAWRYTLSSGKYMDFYFVDNTVKNTNFKSNYSSVHLLPDDLRHLMMIYAIEICAGNTSIKNKKDKHAASRRLIAELADNPAHVTFSELEPAYFGLSKRDRGNLPHFFEWLHKCMFIPKTLKLPTRASKIESLVGDDIIEHKKNKIPETKVLLALGTIFYDVIPPEREKWNTHPLAFQRDAYICAMVSLAMGSPNRIDAEQTVLAKQRLQKLTQTVKGKIEVTHYLDWQGSKGFENYHNHILSVMSEPIDRSLEYMELVCEPAKVLARFYENPLLPLKKVLGDFCPSDRNINALNPDMNKPINLIHLGYLLGFYDEGDGFVRVSQATNNAERKKVQRGSNKYIKPIVSLQPDDELMIVSYCPYGKYLLGTSIKPGVKKIFSREKMTIAQFQDIWVKYVISNLAGFPVGYNKSHTGKCKYKYALFSFTGNQMITNNPAYIGGKSHFAIVPLSSLGDVFIRSVNPSQAHCLTDSIFAKHGFSHEFRVKPHQFRHWNNDVADREGIPHAIINLWSGRKTPEQILHYIHRTHAEKSSEISDILFNDTGQEIIVKVMSQLEYEELTKTATAVTSTGFCSQNLQFSPCEYLNDFITQCSLCPSSCHVAHDEKALRLLNKDLQVQLRRLEDAEQRPNFCVSKATQDWFLVHHRNTSMLRELIQLMESKDIKEGAIIRVLAGKNEIRITDTQKKTVTVQKLALPNSDEALAKALEFRSEKSPVDNSLDDILALI
;
A
#
# COMPACT_ATOMS: atom_id res chain seq x y z
N MET A 1 56.90 4.89 -11.31
CA MET A 1 56.21 3.58 -11.28
C MET A 1 54.87 3.83 -10.64
N GLY A 2 53.80 3.92 -11.44
CA GLY A 2 52.47 4.33 -10.97
C GLY A 2 51.87 3.28 -10.05
N GLU A 3 51.38 3.70 -8.88
CA GLU A 3 50.67 2.84 -7.94
C GLU A 3 49.52 2.13 -8.65
N ILE A 4 49.62 0.80 -8.74
CA ILE A 4 48.55 -0.03 -9.27
C ILE A 4 47.45 -0.05 -8.21
N ASN A 5 46.41 0.77 -8.39
CA ASN A 5 45.23 0.74 -7.54
C ASN A 5 44.64 -0.68 -7.57
N PHE A 6 44.74 -1.39 -6.44
CA PHE A 6 44.33 -2.78 -6.28
C PHE A 6 42.89 -3.02 -6.74
N TYR A 7 42.00 -2.08 -6.45
CA TYR A 7 40.58 -2.16 -6.79
C TYR A 7 40.36 -2.07 -8.31
N ILE A 8 41.09 -1.20 -9.00
CA ILE A 8 41.06 -1.08 -10.47
C ILE A 8 41.58 -2.34 -11.13
N SER A 9 42.68 -2.92 -10.62
CA SER A 9 43.19 -4.19 -11.14
C SER A 9 42.19 -5.33 -10.97
N LYS A 10 41.46 -5.38 -9.85
CA LYS A 10 40.37 -6.34 -9.65
C LYS A 10 39.22 -6.11 -10.62
N GLN A 11 38.79 -4.86 -10.82
CA GLN A 11 37.76 -4.52 -11.81
C GLN A 11 38.18 -4.97 -13.21
N ARG A 12 39.38 -4.60 -13.67
CA ARG A 12 39.88 -4.95 -15.02
C ARG A 12 39.98 -6.45 -15.24
N ASN A 13 40.51 -7.20 -14.27
CA ASN A 13 40.61 -8.65 -14.37
C ASN A 13 39.22 -9.31 -14.43
N TYR A 14 38.26 -8.80 -13.67
CA TYR A 14 36.90 -9.31 -13.67
C TYR A 14 36.15 -9.00 -14.97
N ILE A 15 36.29 -7.77 -15.47
CA ILE A 15 35.76 -7.35 -16.78
C ILE A 15 36.36 -8.24 -17.87
N ALA A 16 37.68 -8.42 -17.90
CA ALA A 16 38.35 -9.26 -18.90
C ALA A 16 37.85 -10.71 -18.86
N ALA A 17 37.63 -11.28 -17.68
CA ALA A 17 37.09 -12.63 -17.54
C ALA A 17 35.65 -12.75 -18.07
N LEU A 18 34.80 -11.73 -17.86
CA LEU A 18 33.44 -11.71 -18.38
C LEU A 18 33.37 -11.42 -19.88
N MET A 19 34.31 -10.64 -20.43
CA MET A 19 34.38 -10.36 -21.87
C MET A 19 34.66 -11.63 -22.71
N GLN A 20 35.26 -12.66 -22.10
CA GLN A 20 35.48 -13.97 -22.74
C GLN A 20 34.23 -14.86 -22.76
N GLN A 21 33.16 -14.48 -22.05
CA GLN A 21 31.92 -15.26 -21.98
C GLN A 21 30.93 -14.78 -23.05
N PRO A 22 30.12 -15.68 -23.64
CA PRO A 22 29.09 -15.29 -24.59
C PRO A 22 27.96 -14.51 -23.89
N LEU A 23 27.58 -13.36 -24.44
CA LEU A 23 26.48 -12.51 -23.95
C LEU A 23 25.09 -13.10 -24.30
N SER A 24 24.85 -14.33 -23.84
CA SER A 24 23.64 -15.10 -24.14
C SER A 24 22.37 -14.41 -23.64
N GLY A 25 21.42 -14.17 -24.54
CA GLY A 25 20.14 -13.51 -24.24
C GLY A 25 20.19 -11.98 -24.29
N PHE A 26 21.36 -11.37 -24.54
CA PHE A 26 21.51 -9.94 -24.78
C PHE A 26 21.58 -9.62 -26.27
N THR A 27 20.84 -8.59 -26.68
CA THR A 27 20.78 -8.09 -28.06
C THR A 27 21.04 -6.59 -28.09
N ASN A 28 21.64 -6.11 -29.17
CA ASN A 28 21.84 -4.68 -29.39
C ASN A 28 20.61 -4.02 -30.05
N GLN A 29 20.73 -2.74 -30.40
CA GLN A 29 19.64 -1.95 -30.97
C GLN A 29 19.20 -2.39 -32.37
N LYS A 30 20.05 -3.16 -33.07
CA LYS A 30 19.79 -3.78 -34.38
C LYS A 30 19.20 -5.20 -34.26
N ASN A 31 19.00 -5.69 -33.03
CA ASN A 31 18.65 -7.07 -32.69
C ASN A 31 19.75 -8.11 -33.02
N ASP A 32 20.99 -7.67 -33.22
CA ASP A 32 22.14 -8.57 -33.31
C ASP A 32 22.61 -8.97 -31.90
N PRO A 33 23.41 -10.05 -31.74
CA PRO A 33 24.06 -10.36 -30.48
C PRO A 33 24.80 -9.15 -29.91
N ALA A 34 24.59 -8.88 -28.62
CA ALA A 34 25.20 -7.74 -27.96
C ALA A 34 26.75 -7.83 -27.94
N THR A 35 27.39 -6.68 -28.00
CA THR A 35 28.84 -6.48 -27.93
C THR A 35 29.18 -5.46 -26.84
N TRP A 36 30.44 -5.46 -26.38
CA TRP A 36 30.93 -4.52 -25.36
C TRP A 36 31.09 -3.08 -25.87
N GLU A 37 30.95 -2.86 -27.18
CA GLU A 37 30.98 -1.53 -27.80
C GLU A 37 29.58 -0.91 -27.98
N ASP A 38 28.52 -1.65 -27.64
CA ASP A 38 27.17 -1.17 -27.83
C ASP A 38 26.76 -0.10 -26.80
N SER A 39 25.95 0.87 -27.27
CA SER A 39 25.42 1.94 -26.44
C SER A 39 24.29 1.51 -25.49
N ALA A 40 23.63 0.40 -25.80
CA ALA A 40 22.53 -0.16 -25.05
C ALA A 40 22.36 -1.66 -25.32
N TRP A 41 21.95 -2.40 -24.29
CA TRP A 41 21.63 -3.84 -24.39
C TRP A 41 20.18 -4.12 -24.03
N ARG A 42 19.57 -5.09 -24.72
CA ARG A 42 18.27 -5.67 -24.38
C ARG A 42 18.45 -7.11 -23.95
N TYR A 43 18.05 -7.41 -22.72
CA TYR A 43 17.97 -8.78 -22.23
C TYR A 43 16.55 -9.32 -22.37
N THR A 44 16.40 -10.46 -23.05
CA THR A 44 15.09 -11.12 -23.26
C THR A 44 15.01 -12.38 -22.39
N LEU A 45 14.01 -12.43 -21.51
CA LEU A 45 13.75 -13.62 -20.69
C LEU A 45 13.07 -14.71 -21.52
N SER A 46 13.17 -15.97 -21.07
CA SER A 46 12.46 -17.12 -21.67
C SER A 46 10.94 -16.92 -21.80
N SER A 47 10.35 -16.05 -20.97
CA SER A 47 8.93 -15.65 -21.04
C SER A 47 8.56 -14.68 -22.17
N GLY A 48 9.51 -14.23 -22.98
CA GLY A 48 9.32 -13.20 -24.03
C GLY A 48 9.26 -11.76 -23.52
N LYS A 49 9.31 -11.54 -22.20
CA LYS A 49 9.49 -10.21 -21.61
C LYS A 49 10.94 -9.76 -21.74
N TYR A 50 11.18 -8.45 -21.84
CA TYR A 50 12.50 -7.89 -22.02
C TYR A 50 12.80 -6.74 -21.06
N MET A 51 14.09 -6.43 -20.90
CA MET A 51 14.57 -5.24 -20.21
C MET A 51 15.73 -4.59 -20.96
N ASP A 52 15.72 -3.27 -20.96
CA ASP A 52 16.69 -2.44 -21.69
C ASP A 52 17.63 -1.77 -20.69
N PHE A 53 18.93 -1.88 -20.94
CA PHE A 53 20.03 -1.27 -20.21
C PHE A 53 20.75 -0.27 -21.11
N TYR A 54 21.16 0.86 -20.55
CA TYR A 54 21.78 1.97 -21.30
C TYR A 54 23.14 2.28 -20.71
N PHE A 55 24.13 2.53 -21.56
CA PHE A 55 25.51 2.82 -21.15
C PHE A 55 25.96 4.21 -21.60
N VAL A 56 25.05 5.16 -21.41
CA VAL A 56 25.17 6.56 -21.83
C VAL A 56 25.36 7.47 -20.62
N ASP A 57 25.88 8.67 -20.86
CA ASP A 57 26.08 9.75 -19.90
C ASP A 57 24.74 10.41 -19.49
N ASN A 58 24.77 11.32 -18.51
CA ASN A 58 23.66 12.18 -18.09
C ASN A 58 23.35 13.32 -19.06
N THR A 59 24.20 13.59 -20.05
CA THR A 59 23.85 14.43 -21.22
C THR A 59 22.57 13.93 -21.92
N VAL A 60 22.28 12.63 -21.84
CA VAL A 60 21.04 12.01 -22.34
C VAL A 60 19.94 12.06 -21.26
N LYS A 61 19.06 13.07 -21.34
CA LYS A 61 17.93 13.21 -20.40
C LYS A 61 16.87 12.10 -20.52
N ASN A 62 16.61 11.61 -21.73
CA ASN A 62 15.59 10.59 -22.00
C ASN A 62 16.18 9.43 -22.79
N THR A 63 16.38 8.28 -22.14
CA THR A 63 16.91 7.08 -22.77
C THR A 63 15.81 6.30 -23.51
N ASN A 64 16.03 6.01 -24.78
CA ASN A 64 15.20 5.14 -25.61
C ASN A 64 16.08 4.09 -26.31
N PHE A 65 15.64 2.83 -26.33
CA PHE A 65 16.43 1.73 -26.89
C PHE A 65 16.63 1.85 -28.41
N LYS A 66 15.70 2.50 -29.12
CA LYS A 66 15.80 2.67 -30.58
C LYS A 66 16.63 3.89 -31.00
N SER A 67 17.09 4.71 -30.06
CA SER A 67 17.85 5.93 -30.39
C SER A 67 19.31 5.60 -30.70
N ASN A 68 19.86 6.22 -31.74
CA ASN A 68 21.29 6.13 -32.03
C ASN A 68 22.05 7.14 -31.16
N TYR A 69 22.88 6.65 -30.24
CA TYR A 69 23.74 7.48 -29.42
C TYR A 69 25.12 7.63 -30.09
N SER A 70 25.58 8.88 -30.26
CA SER A 70 26.96 9.14 -30.71
C SER A 70 27.97 8.90 -29.58
N SER A 71 29.26 8.81 -29.93
CA SER A 71 30.36 8.59 -28.97
C SER A 71 30.39 9.59 -27.81
N VAL A 72 30.00 10.85 -28.06
CA VAL A 72 29.91 11.92 -27.04
C VAL A 72 28.85 11.65 -25.97
N HIS A 73 27.86 10.80 -26.27
CA HIS A 73 26.83 10.41 -25.32
C HIS A 73 27.18 9.16 -24.51
N LEU A 74 28.26 8.44 -24.85
CA LEU A 74 28.62 7.20 -24.19
C LEU A 74 29.40 7.48 -22.89
N LEU A 75 29.23 6.59 -21.91
CA LEU A 75 30.16 6.56 -20.80
C LEU A 75 31.56 6.18 -21.32
N PRO A 76 32.64 6.71 -20.69
CA PRO A 76 34.01 6.24 -20.92
C PRO A 76 34.09 4.72 -20.82
N ASP A 77 34.96 4.10 -21.62
CA ASP A 77 34.97 2.64 -21.81
C ASP A 77 35.08 1.86 -20.49
N ASP A 78 35.91 2.31 -19.56
CA ASP A 78 36.07 1.68 -18.25
C ASP A 78 34.79 1.74 -17.40
N LEU A 79 34.11 2.88 -17.38
CA LEU A 79 32.83 3.08 -16.69
C LEU A 79 31.68 2.37 -17.40
N ARG A 80 31.70 2.36 -18.73
CA ARG A 80 30.74 1.64 -19.60
C ARG A 80 30.82 0.16 -19.34
N HIS A 81 32.02 -0.43 -19.36
CA HIS A 81 32.23 -1.85 -19.08
C HIS A 81 31.83 -2.20 -17.63
N LEU A 82 32.11 -1.33 -16.65
CA LEU A 82 31.64 -1.50 -15.27
C LEU A 82 30.09 -1.55 -15.20
N MET A 83 29.39 -0.70 -15.96
CA MET A 83 27.92 -0.71 -16.03
C MET A 83 27.36 -1.90 -16.81
N MET A 84 28.09 -2.42 -17.79
CA MET A 84 27.74 -3.62 -18.54
C MET A 84 27.82 -4.88 -17.66
N ILE A 85 28.90 -5.05 -16.89
CA ILE A 85 29.00 -6.17 -15.94
C ILE A 85 27.94 -6.07 -14.83
N TYR A 86 27.61 -4.86 -14.39
CA TYR A 86 26.54 -4.68 -13.40
C TYR A 86 25.15 -5.00 -13.97
N ALA A 87 24.91 -4.78 -15.27
CA ALA A 87 23.69 -5.22 -15.93
C ALA A 87 23.55 -6.75 -15.92
N ILE A 88 24.66 -7.48 -16.13
CA ILE A 88 24.71 -8.95 -16.05
C ILE A 88 24.37 -9.41 -14.62
N GLU A 89 25.00 -8.81 -13.60
CA GLU A 89 24.71 -9.13 -12.19
C GLU A 89 23.23 -8.90 -11.83
N ILE A 90 22.67 -7.76 -12.22
CA ILE A 90 21.26 -7.43 -11.95
C ILE A 90 20.32 -8.45 -12.61
N CYS A 91 20.67 -8.97 -13.78
CA CYS A 91 19.87 -9.98 -14.46
C CYS A 91 19.78 -11.27 -13.65
N ALA A 92 20.84 -11.66 -12.93
CA ALA A 92 20.87 -12.84 -12.07
C ALA A 92 20.00 -12.72 -10.79
N GLY A 93 19.63 -11.50 -10.37
CA GLY A 93 18.86 -11.30 -9.13
C GLY A 93 17.37 -11.70 -9.21
N ASN A 94 16.76 -12.09 -8.09
CA ASN A 94 15.35 -12.54 -8.00
C ASN A 94 14.32 -11.40 -7.82
N THR A 95 14.53 -10.22 -8.44
CA THR A 95 13.61 -9.07 -8.29
C THR A 95 12.84 -8.74 -9.57
N SER A 96 11.78 -7.92 -9.46
CA SER A 96 10.94 -7.56 -10.61
C SER A 96 11.74 -6.82 -11.71
N ILE A 97 11.32 -7.00 -12.97
CA ILE A 97 11.94 -6.34 -14.14
C ILE A 97 12.07 -4.83 -13.95
N LYS A 98 11.02 -4.19 -13.41
CA LYS A 98 11.04 -2.75 -13.12
C LYS A 98 12.12 -2.38 -12.11
N ASN A 99 12.23 -3.14 -11.02
CA ASN A 99 13.22 -2.90 -9.98
C ASN A 99 14.65 -3.07 -10.49
N LYS A 100 14.90 -4.08 -11.33
CA LYS A 100 16.18 -4.29 -12.02
C LYS A 100 16.57 -3.09 -12.87
N LYS A 101 15.66 -2.59 -13.71
CA LYS A 101 15.87 -1.39 -14.54
C LYS A 101 16.13 -0.14 -13.69
N ASP A 102 15.33 0.06 -12.64
CA ASP A 102 15.45 1.22 -11.76
C ASP A 102 16.81 1.24 -11.03
N LYS A 103 17.31 0.08 -10.58
CA LYS A 103 18.63 -0.08 -9.98
C LYS A 103 19.75 0.28 -10.95
N HIS A 104 19.76 -0.32 -12.13
CA HIS A 104 20.78 -0.04 -13.15
C HIS A 104 20.78 1.44 -13.56
N ALA A 105 19.60 2.02 -13.79
CA ALA A 105 19.47 3.42 -14.19
C ALA A 105 19.90 4.41 -13.08
N ALA A 106 19.75 4.05 -11.80
CA ALA A 106 20.25 4.85 -10.69
C ALA A 106 21.78 4.79 -10.60
N SER A 107 22.37 3.60 -10.71
CA SER A 107 23.83 3.42 -10.72
C SER A 107 24.50 4.13 -11.89
N ARG A 108 23.96 3.98 -13.11
CA ARG A 108 24.46 4.68 -14.30
C ARG A 108 24.52 6.20 -14.09
N ARG A 109 23.45 6.77 -13.53
CA ARG A 109 23.37 8.21 -13.27
C ARG A 109 24.39 8.66 -12.24
N LEU A 110 24.60 7.88 -11.18
CA LEU A 110 25.66 8.17 -10.20
C LEU A 110 27.05 8.14 -10.87
N ILE A 111 27.35 7.09 -11.65
CA ILE A 111 28.65 6.96 -12.32
C ILE A 111 28.89 8.11 -13.30
N ALA A 112 27.87 8.52 -14.04
CA ALA A 112 27.95 9.69 -14.92
C ALA A 112 28.18 11.00 -14.14
N GLU A 113 27.52 11.19 -12.98
CA GLU A 113 27.77 12.38 -12.12
C GLU A 113 29.16 12.38 -11.49
N LEU A 114 29.70 11.21 -11.13
CA LEU A 114 31.03 11.11 -10.53
C LEU A 114 32.15 11.49 -11.52
N ALA A 115 31.93 11.26 -12.82
CA ALA A 115 32.89 11.51 -13.91
C ALA A 115 34.27 10.83 -13.77
N ASP A 116 34.45 9.95 -12.77
CA ASP A 116 35.65 9.12 -12.55
C ASP A 116 35.24 7.74 -11.99
N ASN A 117 36.18 6.79 -11.99
CA ASN A 117 35.97 5.46 -11.47
C ASN A 117 35.70 5.50 -9.95
N PRO A 118 34.66 4.81 -9.44
CA PRO A 118 34.36 4.74 -8.02
C PRO A 118 35.52 4.28 -7.11
N ALA A 119 36.53 3.61 -7.67
CA ALA A 119 37.73 3.21 -6.94
C ALA A 119 38.73 4.36 -6.68
N HIS A 120 38.61 5.48 -7.39
CA HIS A 120 39.44 6.69 -7.23
C HIS A 120 38.73 7.77 -6.41
N VAL A 121 37.41 7.71 -6.37
CA VAL A 121 36.56 8.70 -5.73
C VAL A 121 36.69 8.65 -4.20
N THR A 122 36.84 9.83 -3.60
CA THR A 122 36.79 10.05 -2.15
C THR A 122 35.37 10.30 -1.66
N PHE A 123 35.14 10.23 -0.34
CA PHE A 123 33.81 10.53 0.23
C PHE A 123 33.34 11.96 -0.12
N SER A 124 34.24 12.93 -0.16
CA SER A 124 33.96 14.33 -0.47
C SER A 124 33.51 14.55 -1.93
N GLU A 125 33.93 13.70 -2.85
CA GLU A 125 33.51 13.73 -4.27
C GLU A 125 32.22 12.92 -4.49
N LEU A 126 32.05 11.82 -3.73
CA LEU A 126 30.85 11.00 -3.75
C LEU A 126 29.63 11.75 -3.20
N GLU A 127 29.81 12.56 -2.16
CA GLU A 127 28.72 13.20 -1.44
C GLU A 127 27.87 14.15 -2.31
N PRO A 128 28.45 15.13 -3.03
CA PRO A 128 27.70 15.99 -3.94
C PRO A 128 27.01 15.21 -5.06
N ALA A 129 27.70 14.26 -5.69
CA ALA A 129 27.14 13.43 -6.77
C ALA A 129 25.95 12.60 -6.27
N TYR A 130 26.05 12.03 -5.08
CA TYR A 130 24.96 11.26 -4.45
C TYR A 130 23.75 12.15 -4.13
N PHE A 131 23.96 13.33 -3.53
CA PHE A 131 22.88 14.23 -3.15
C PHE A 131 22.25 14.98 -4.33
N GLY A 132 22.96 15.12 -5.45
CA GLY A 132 22.43 15.61 -6.72
C GLY A 132 21.38 14.68 -7.34
N LEU A 133 21.34 13.41 -6.94
CA LEU A 133 20.37 12.43 -7.43
C LEU A 133 19.00 12.54 -6.74
N SER A 134 17.96 12.15 -7.49
CA SER A 134 16.60 12.09 -6.97
C SER A 134 16.50 11.14 -5.77
N LYS A 135 15.54 11.39 -4.86
CA LYS A 135 15.30 10.53 -3.68
C LYS A 135 15.05 9.06 -4.09
N ARG A 136 14.39 8.84 -5.23
CA ARG A 136 14.12 7.49 -5.76
C ARG A 136 15.41 6.79 -6.18
N ASP A 137 16.32 7.50 -6.82
CA ASP A 137 17.58 6.92 -7.31
C ASP A 137 18.50 6.56 -6.15
N ARG A 138 18.61 7.46 -5.17
CA ARG A 138 19.32 7.21 -3.92
C ARG A 138 18.87 5.94 -3.19
N GLY A 139 17.58 5.65 -3.20
CA GLY A 139 17.02 4.42 -2.62
C GLY A 139 17.43 3.13 -3.32
N ASN A 140 17.90 3.20 -4.57
CA ASN A 140 18.30 2.04 -5.36
C ASN A 140 19.82 1.77 -5.34
N LEU A 141 20.62 2.77 -4.94
CA LEU A 141 22.09 2.70 -4.89
C LEU A 141 22.70 1.74 -3.85
N PRO A 142 22.07 1.41 -2.70
CA PRO A 142 22.66 0.50 -1.72
C PRO A 142 23.09 -0.85 -2.34
N HIS A 143 22.27 -1.39 -3.24
CA HIS A 143 22.57 -2.66 -3.90
C HIS A 143 23.80 -2.60 -4.82
N PHE A 144 24.05 -1.43 -5.42
CA PHE A 144 25.23 -1.23 -6.26
C PHE A 144 26.50 -1.16 -5.42
N PHE A 145 26.47 -0.43 -4.31
CA PHE A 145 27.62 -0.35 -3.39
C PHE A 145 27.90 -1.67 -2.68
N GLU A 146 26.87 -2.41 -2.27
CA GLU A 146 27.02 -3.77 -1.75
C GLU A 146 27.74 -4.68 -2.74
N TRP A 147 27.36 -4.63 -4.02
CA TRP A 147 28.01 -5.39 -5.07
C TRP A 147 29.46 -4.96 -5.31
N LEU A 148 29.74 -3.65 -5.38
CA LEU A 148 31.10 -3.13 -5.53
C LEU A 148 32.01 -3.56 -4.35
N HIS A 149 31.50 -3.51 -3.11
CA HIS A 149 32.25 -3.99 -1.95
C HIS A 149 32.47 -5.50 -1.96
N LYS A 150 31.44 -6.29 -2.31
CA LYS A 150 31.52 -7.75 -2.39
C LYS A 150 32.58 -8.19 -3.40
N CYS A 151 32.65 -7.53 -4.55
CA CYS A 151 33.64 -7.81 -5.60
C CYS A 151 35.01 -7.17 -5.32
N MET A 152 35.15 -6.42 -4.22
CA MET A 152 36.35 -5.62 -3.91
C MET A 152 36.73 -4.69 -5.07
N PHE A 153 35.74 -4.00 -5.64
CA PHE A 153 35.92 -2.99 -6.68
C PHE A 153 36.06 -1.58 -6.12
N ILE A 154 35.75 -1.38 -4.85
CA ILE A 154 35.98 -0.11 -4.12
C ILE A 154 36.46 -0.42 -2.69
N PRO A 155 37.14 0.52 -2.02
CA PRO A 155 37.51 0.41 -0.61
C PRO A 155 36.29 0.23 0.30
N LYS A 156 36.40 -0.59 1.35
CA LYS A 156 35.35 -0.72 2.39
C LYS A 156 35.08 0.58 3.16
N THR A 157 36.03 1.52 3.11
CA THR A 157 35.94 2.84 3.72
C THR A 157 35.03 3.79 2.92
N LEU A 158 34.93 3.62 1.60
CA LEU A 158 34.06 4.42 0.74
C LEU A 158 32.62 3.93 0.86
N LYS A 159 31.86 4.53 1.78
CA LYS A 159 30.45 4.22 2.01
C LYS A 159 29.57 5.26 1.33
N LEU A 160 28.35 4.85 0.97
CA LEU A 160 27.33 5.81 0.53
C LEU A 160 27.14 6.89 1.61
N PRO A 161 27.01 8.17 1.22
CA PRO A 161 26.69 9.24 2.14
C PRO A 161 25.42 8.87 2.88
N THR A 162 25.59 8.57 4.16
CA THR A 162 24.48 8.67 5.08
C THR A 162 24.30 10.16 5.22
N ARG A 163 23.16 10.67 4.75
CA ARG A 163 22.65 11.89 5.34
C ARG A 163 22.77 11.64 6.85
N ALA A 164 23.27 12.58 7.64
CA ALA A 164 22.53 12.85 8.84
C ALA A 164 21.12 13.23 8.33
N SER A 165 20.25 12.31 7.90
CA SER A 165 19.49 11.50 8.80
C SER A 165 19.64 12.12 10.21
N LYS A 166 18.73 12.98 10.65
CA LYS A 166 17.30 12.80 10.46
C LYS A 166 16.89 11.31 10.22
N ILE A 167 17.64 10.33 10.74
CA ILE A 167 17.26 9.64 11.96
C ILE A 167 17.03 10.78 12.94
N GLU A 168 15.89 11.45 12.79
CA GLU A 168 14.97 11.45 13.87
C GLU A 168 14.87 9.95 14.12
N SER A 169 15.65 9.47 15.10
CA SER A 169 15.06 8.59 16.09
C SER A 169 13.76 9.32 16.36
N LEU A 170 12.71 8.94 15.62
CA LEU A 170 11.47 9.69 15.58
C LEU A 170 11.15 9.87 17.06
N VAL A 171 11.28 11.10 17.55
CA VAL A 171 11.16 11.34 18.99
C VAL A 171 9.66 11.36 19.18
N GLY A 172 9.14 10.49 20.06
CA GLY A 172 7.74 10.41 20.48
C GLY A 172 6.70 10.84 19.44
N ASP A 173 6.47 12.14 19.35
CA ASP A 173 5.50 12.80 18.47
C ASP A 173 5.70 12.51 16.97
N ASP A 174 6.92 12.44 16.45
CA ASP A 174 7.16 12.15 15.03
C ASP A 174 6.88 10.66 14.71
N ILE A 175 7.09 9.74 15.67
CA ILE A 175 6.69 8.33 15.54
C ILE A 175 5.17 8.25 15.47
N ILE A 176 4.51 8.98 16.38
CA ILE A 176 3.06 9.03 16.48
C ILE A 176 2.45 9.64 15.22
N GLU A 177 3.04 10.70 14.66
CA GLU A 177 2.59 11.34 13.42
C GLU A 177 2.84 10.46 12.19
N HIS A 178 4.02 9.82 12.11
CA HIS A 178 4.30 8.86 11.05
C HIS A 178 3.40 7.60 11.15
N LYS A 179 3.04 7.17 12.36
CA LYS A 179 2.09 6.08 12.63
C LYS A 179 0.65 6.48 12.29
N LYS A 180 0.22 7.70 12.63
CA LYS A 180 -1.08 8.30 12.23
C LYS A 180 -1.23 8.31 10.71
N ASN A 181 -0.19 8.67 9.97
CA ASN A 181 -0.21 8.72 8.50
C ASN A 181 -0.34 7.35 7.81
N LYS A 182 -0.24 6.23 8.53
CA LYS A 182 -0.38 4.86 7.98
C LYS A 182 -1.79 4.28 8.13
N ILE A 183 -2.68 4.96 8.85
CA ILE A 183 -4.09 4.63 9.03
C ILE A 183 -4.91 5.76 8.38
N PRO A 184 -6.09 5.50 7.80
CA PRO A 184 -6.94 6.57 7.28
C PRO A 184 -7.54 7.37 8.45
N GLU A 185 -7.70 8.68 8.25
CA GLU A 185 -8.42 9.52 9.22
C GLU A 185 -9.89 9.08 9.32
N THR A 186 -10.45 9.10 10.54
CA THR A 186 -11.85 8.69 10.78
C THR A 186 -12.85 9.47 9.91
N LYS A 187 -12.65 10.77 9.72
CA LYS A 187 -13.51 11.60 8.85
C LYS A 187 -13.53 11.14 7.39
N VAL A 188 -12.41 10.58 6.89
CA VAL A 188 -12.32 10.02 5.54
C VAL A 188 -13.08 8.71 5.45
N LEU A 189 -13.01 7.85 6.48
CA LEU A 189 -13.80 6.63 6.56
C LEU A 189 -15.31 6.91 6.63
N LEU A 190 -15.73 7.91 7.43
CA LEU A 190 -17.13 8.33 7.51
C LEU A 190 -17.64 8.90 6.18
N ALA A 191 -16.82 9.70 5.49
CA ALA A 191 -17.15 10.17 4.15
C ALA A 191 -17.34 9.02 3.17
N LEU A 192 -16.46 8.01 3.18
CA LEU A 192 -16.63 6.82 2.36
C LEU A 192 -17.91 6.04 2.69
N GLY A 193 -18.25 5.91 3.97
CA GLY A 193 -19.52 5.30 4.40
C GLY A 193 -20.75 6.07 3.92
N THR A 194 -20.68 7.40 3.93
CA THR A 194 -21.75 8.27 3.42
C THR A 194 -21.91 8.11 1.90
N ILE A 195 -20.80 8.20 1.16
CA ILE A 195 -20.78 7.99 -0.30
C ILE A 195 -21.32 6.59 -0.63
N PHE A 196 -20.94 5.58 0.15
CA PHE A 196 -21.43 4.22 -0.02
C PHE A 196 -22.96 4.14 0.11
N TYR A 197 -23.52 4.79 1.14
CA TYR A 197 -24.96 4.85 1.35
C TYR A 197 -25.70 5.55 0.19
N ASP A 198 -25.12 6.61 -0.36
CA ASP A 198 -25.73 7.35 -1.47
C ASP A 198 -25.63 6.60 -2.81
N VAL A 199 -24.50 5.94 -3.07
CA VAL A 199 -24.23 5.26 -4.34
C VAL A 199 -24.85 3.86 -4.40
N ILE A 200 -24.82 3.12 -3.29
CA ILE A 200 -25.42 1.79 -3.15
C ILE A 200 -26.36 1.82 -1.93
N PRO A 201 -27.53 2.46 -2.06
CA PRO A 201 -28.46 2.62 -0.95
C PRO A 201 -29.03 1.26 -0.47
N PRO A 202 -29.50 1.15 0.78
CA PRO A 202 -30.13 -0.07 1.26
C PRO A 202 -31.38 -0.47 0.45
N GLU A 203 -32.12 0.50 -0.10
CA GLU A 203 -33.32 0.24 -0.89
C GLU A 203 -32.94 -0.19 -2.32
N ARG A 204 -33.16 -1.48 -2.61
CA ARG A 204 -32.80 -2.11 -3.88
C ARG A 204 -33.48 -1.45 -5.09
N GLU A 205 -34.66 -0.88 -4.91
CA GLU A 205 -35.46 -0.22 -5.95
C GLU A 205 -34.79 1.07 -6.45
N LYS A 206 -33.93 1.70 -5.64
CA LYS A 206 -33.19 2.91 -6.02
C LYS A 206 -31.94 2.61 -6.85
N TRP A 207 -31.56 1.35 -7.01
CA TRP A 207 -30.32 0.99 -7.69
C TRP A 207 -30.41 1.22 -9.19
N ASN A 208 -29.47 2.00 -9.73
CA ASN A 208 -29.32 2.14 -11.17
C ASN A 208 -28.40 1.06 -11.74
N THR A 209 -28.95 -0.12 -11.99
CA THR A 209 -28.20 -1.27 -12.53
C THR A 209 -28.20 -1.34 -14.06
N HIS A 210 -28.72 -0.30 -14.74
CA HIS A 210 -28.85 -0.30 -16.19
C HIS A 210 -27.46 -0.44 -16.88
N PRO A 211 -27.31 -1.22 -17.97
CA PRO A 211 -26.02 -1.44 -18.62
C PRO A 211 -25.37 -0.20 -19.25
N LEU A 212 -26.16 0.86 -19.48
CA LEU A 212 -25.66 2.17 -19.93
C LEU A 212 -25.28 3.11 -18.78
N ALA A 213 -25.67 2.81 -17.55
CA ALA A 213 -25.36 3.64 -16.40
C ALA A 213 -23.88 3.55 -16.04
N PHE A 214 -23.34 4.67 -15.53
CA PHE A 214 -21.96 4.76 -15.10
C PHE A 214 -21.77 4.10 -13.73
N GLN A 215 -20.91 3.08 -13.65
CA GLN A 215 -20.76 2.22 -12.47
C GLN A 215 -19.43 2.41 -11.74
N ARG A 216 -18.59 3.37 -12.15
CA ARG A 216 -17.28 3.57 -11.54
C ARG A 216 -17.38 3.83 -10.03
N ASP A 217 -18.28 4.72 -9.60
CA ASP A 217 -18.38 5.09 -8.20
C ASP A 217 -18.93 3.92 -7.35
N ALA A 218 -19.89 3.16 -7.90
CA ALA A 218 -20.38 1.92 -7.27
C ALA A 218 -19.26 0.87 -7.14
N TYR A 219 -18.43 0.72 -8.16
CA TYR A 219 -17.24 -0.13 -8.11
C TYR A 219 -16.27 0.29 -6.99
N ILE A 220 -15.99 1.59 -6.84
CA ILE A 220 -15.16 2.09 -5.74
C ILE A 220 -15.78 1.75 -4.38
N CYS A 221 -17.08 2.00 -4.22
CA CYS A 221 -17.84 1.72 -3.01
C CYS A 221 -17.80 0.23 -2.64
N ALA A 222 -17.99 -0.66 -3.61
CA ALA A 222 -17.89 -2.10 -3.39
C ALA A 222 -16.48 -2.51 -2.94
N MET A 223 -15.41 -2.00 -3.57
CA MET A 223 -14.04 -2.27 -3.13
C MET A 223 -13.73 -1.75 -1.72
N VAL A 224 -14.24 -0.56 -1.39
CA VAL A 224 -14.11 0.02 -0.05
C VAL A 224 -14.82 -0.85 0.98
N SER A 225 -16.05 -1.31 0.71
CA SER A 225 -16.79 -2.18 1.62
C SER A 225 -16.01 -3.48 1.93
N LEU A 226 -15.46 -4.13 0.90
CA LEU A 226 -14.60 -5.31 1.04
C LEU A 226 -13.32 -5.01 1.82
N ALA A 227 -12.73 -3.83 1.60
CA ALA A 227 -11.52 -3.39 2.31
C ALA A 227 -11.80 -3.06 3.78
N MET A 228 -12.99 -2.60 4.11
CA MET A 228 -13.41 -2.29 5.47
C MET A 228 -13.92 -3.52 6.24
N GLY A 229 -14.44 -4.54 5.56
CA GLY A 229 -14.90 -5.76 6.23
C GLY A 229 -13.83 -6.80 6.51
N SER A 230 -12.66 -6.71 5.86
CA SER A 230 -11.52 -7.60 6.15
C SER A 230 -10.17 -7.04 5.64
N PRO A 231 -9.05 -7.30 6.33
CA PRO A 231 -7.70 -6.93 5.88
C PRO A 231 -7.26 -7.72 4.64
N ASN A 232 -7.30 -7.07 3.47
CA ASN A 232 -6.89 -7.66 2.19
C ASN A 232 -5.97 -6.73 1.38
N ARG A 233 -5.34 -7.26 0.33
CA ARG A 233 -4.55 -6.46 -0.62
C ARG A 233 -5.43 -6.02 -1.78
N ILE A 234 -6.18 -4.94 -1.58
CA ILE A 234 -7.20 -4.40 -2.50
C ILE A 234 -6.88 -4.60 -4.00
N ASP A 235 -5.78 -4.03 -4.51
CA ASP A 235 -5.41 -4.13 -5.93
C ASP A 235 -5.03 -5.56 -6.36
N ALA A 236 -4.27 -6.28 -5.53
CA ALA A 236 -3.72 -7.59 -5.88
C ALA A 236 -4.73 -8.75 -5.70
N GLU A 237 -5.75 -8.59 -4.87
CA GLU A 237 -6.66 -9.65 -4.45
C GLU A 237 -8.11 -9.37 -4.86
N GLN A 238 -8.66 -8.18 -4.58
CA GLN A 238 -10.09 -7.91 -4.87
C GLN A 238 -10.39 -7.88 -6.37
N THR A 239 -9.48 -7.34 -7.18
CA THR A 239 -9.65 -7.18 -8.65
C THR A 239 -9.81 -8.50 -9.42
N VAL A 240 -9.52 -9.63 -8.77
CA VAL A 240 -9.57 -10.98 -9.34
C VAL A 240 -10.44 -11.94 -8.53
N LEU A 241 -11.27 -11.42 -7.62
CA LEU A 241 -12.27 -12.24 -6.92
C LEU A 241 -13.26 -12.85 -7.90
N ALA A 242 -13.63 -14.10 -7.65
CA ALA A 242 -14.70 -14.75 -8.38
C ALA A 242 -16.08 -14.25 -7.91
N LYS A 243 -17.07 -14.22 -8.81
CA LYS A 243 -18.49 -13.98 -8.52
C LYS A 243 -18.92 -14.94 -7.41
N GLN A 244 -19.39 -14.39 -6.31
CA GLN A 244 -19.85 -15.14 -5.13
C GLN A 244 -20.74 -14.23 -4.27
N ARG A 245 -21.53 -14.85 -3.39
CA ARG A 245 -22.29 -14.16 -2.33
C ARG A 245 -21.65 -14.40 -0.97
N LEU A 246 -22.01 -13.58 0.00
CA LEU A 246 -21.51 -13.72 1.36
C LEU A 246 -21.96 -15.07 1.94
N GLN A 247 -21.00 -15.91 2.29
CA GLN A 247 -21.28 -17.22 2.86
C GLN A 247 -21.40 -17.12 4.39
N LYS A 248 -22.18 -18.03 4.98
CA LYS A 248 -22.47 -18.07 6.41
C LYS A 248 -22.19 -19.45 6.96
N LEU A 249 -21.41 -19.51 8.04
CA LEU A 249 -21.23 -20.71 8.85
C LEU A 249 -21.88 -20.46 10.21
N THR A 250 -22.79 -21.36 10.60
CA THR A 250 -23.47 -21.27 11.90
C THR A 250 -22.94 -22.34 12.84
N GLN A 251 -22.54 -21.97 14.04
CA GLN A 251 -22.04 -22.90 15.06
C GLN A 251 -22.69 -22.60 16.41
N THR A 252 -22.98 -23.64 17.19
CA THR A 252 -23.42 -23.48 18.59
C THR A 252 -22.19 -23.48 19.49
N VAL A 253 -21.89 -22.33 20.11
CA VAL A 253 -20.78 -22.16 21.05
C VAL A 253 -21.38 -21.82 22.41
N LYS A 254 -21.15 -22.66 23.42
CA LYS A 254 -21.67 -22.49 24.79
C LYS A 254 -23.21 -22.27 24.84
N GLY A 255 -23.96 -22.97 23.98
CA GLY A 255 -25.42 -22.86 23.90
C GLY A 255 -25.94 -21.62 23.17
N LYS A 256 -25.06 -20.74 22.66
CA LYS A 256 -25.44 -19.62 21.79
C LYS A 256 -25.13 -19.94 20.34
N ILE A 257 -26.04 -19.58 19.45
CA ILE A 257 -25.85 -19.69 18.01
C ILE A 257 -24.99 -18.50 17.55
N GLU A 258 -23.80 -18.78 17.05
CA GLU A 258 -22.91 -17.79 16.46
C GLU A 258 -22.84 -17.99 14.94
N VAL A 259 -22.81 -16.86 14.21
CA VAL A 259 -22.77 -16.85 12.74
C VAL A 259 -21.50 -16.16 12.27
N THR A 260 -20.65 -16.91 11.58
CA THR A 260 -19.43 -16.41 10.94
C THR A 260 -19.70 -16.16 9.46
N HIS A 261 -19.40 -14.95 9.00
CA HIS A 261 -19.52 -14.57 7.60
C HIS A 261 -18.15 -14.70 6.91
N TYR A 262 -18.10 -15.21 5.68
CA TYR A 262 -16.85 -15.33 4.94
C TYR A 262 -17.04 -15.28 3.43
N LEU A 263 -15.92 -15.05 2.73
CA LEU A 263 -15.80 -15.13 1.26
C LEU A 263 -14.64 -16.05 0.89
N ASP A 264 -14.80 -16.78 -0.21
CA ASP A 264 -13.74 -17.57 -0.83
C ASP A 264 -12.71 -16.64 -1.45
N TRP A 265 -11.50 -16.64 -0.89
CA TRP A 265 -10.47 -15.69 -1.25
C TRP A 265 -9.27 -16.37 -1.90
N GLN A 266 -8.77 -15.77 -2.97
CA GLN A 266 -7.55 -16.23 -3.62
C GLN A 266 -6.33 -15.71 -2.85
N GLY A 267 -5.48 -16.62 -2.40
CA GLY A 267 -4.24 -16.26 -1.73
C GLY A 267 -3.27 -15.53 -2.67
N SER A 268 -2.44 -14.64 -2.10
CA SER A 268 -1.41 -13.91 -2.85
C SER A 268 -0.04 -14.07 -2.22
N LYS A 269 1.03 -13.85 -3.00
CA LYS A 269 2.44 -14.00 -2.55
C LYS A 269 2.76 -15.38 -1.95
N GLY A 270 2.17 -16.44 -2.52
CA GLY A 270 2.39 -17.82 -2.08
C GLY A 270 1.61 -18.22 -0.82
N PHE A 271 0.62 -17.43 -0.41
CA PHE A 271 -0.43 -17.87 0.51
C PHE A 271 -1.48 -18.67 -0.25
N GLU A 272 -2.06 -19.69 0.37
CA GLU A 272 -3.08 -20.56 -0.24
C GLU A 272 -4.46 -19.88 -0.28
N ASN A 273 -5.40 -20.46 -1.01
CA ASN A 273 -6.79 -20.00 -0.98
C ASN A 273 -7.38 -20.25 0.40
N TYR A 274 -8.21 -19.34 0.88
CA TYR A 274 -8.74 -19.39 2.24
C TYR A 274 -10.13 -18.77 2.34
N HIS A 275 -10.87 -19.15 3.38
CA HIS A 275 -12.10 -18.47 3.76
C HIS A 275 -11.74 -17.18 4.49
N ASN A 276 -11.86 -16.06 3.80
CA ASN A 276 -11.60 -14.76 4.40
C ASN A 276 -12.81 -14.35 5.24
N HIS A 277 -12.65 -14.36 6.56
CA HIS A 277 -13.70 -13.96 7.49
C HIS A 277 -14.04 -12.48 7.32
N ILE A 278 -15.31 -12.16 7.38
CA ILE A 278 -15.85 -10.81 7.26
C ILE A 278 -16.42 -10.39 8.61
N LEU A 279 -16.12 -9.15 9.03
CA LEU A 279 -16.70 -8.58 10.24
C LEU A 279 -18.23 -8.59 10.15
N SER A 280 -18.91 -9.09 11.19
CA SER A 280 -20.37 -9.22 11.22
C SER A 280 -21.08 -7.88 10.97
N VAL A 281 -20.54 -6.78 11.51
CA VAL A 281 -21.03 -5.41 11.30
C VAL A 281 -20.93 -4.94 9.85
N MET A 282 -20.06 -5.55 9.05
CA MET A 282 -19.89 -5.27 7.62
C MET A 282 -20.60 -6.28 6.72
N SER A 283 -21.31 -7.27 7.30
CA SER A 283 -21.98 -8.33 6.53
C SER A 283 -23.05 -7.78 5.57
N GLU A 284 -23.92 -6.89 6.04
CA GLU A 284 -24.97 -6.28 5.22
C GLU A 284 -24.40 -5.39 4.11
N PRO A 285 -23.50 -4.42 4.38
CA PRO A 285 -22.92 -3.58 3.33
C PRO A 285 -22.15 -4.38 2.26
N ILE A 286 -21.45 -5.44 2.68
CA ILE A 286 -20.72 -6.31 1.74
C ILE A 286 -21.69 -7.13 0.91
N ASP A 287 -22.68 -7.79 1.52
CA ASP A 287 -23.61 -8.61 0.75
C ASP A 287 -24.42 -7.75 -0.24
N ARG A 288 -24.80 -6.54 0.18
CA ARG A 288 -25.41 -5.52 -0.67
C ARG A 288 -24.52 -5.15 -1.86
N SER A 289 -23.22 -4.93 -1.61
CA SER A 289 -22.24 -4.65 -2.67
C SER A 289 -22.10 -5.82 -3.63
N LEU A 290 -22.05 -7.06 -3.12
CA LEU A 290 -21.92 -8.26 -3.94
C LEU A 290 -23.14 -8.44 -4.84
N GLU A 291 -24.35 -8.19 -4.33
CA GLU A 291 -25.58 -8.20 -5.13
C GLU A 291 -25.57 -7.17 -6.24
N TYR A 292 -25.24 -5.92 -5.89
CA TYR A 292 -25.19 -4.85 -6.86
C TYR A 292 -24.18 -5.18 -7.96
N MET A 293 -22.97 -5.62 -7.59
CA MET A 293 -21.91 -6.01 -8.52
C MET A 293 -22.30 -7.22 -9.37
N GLU A 294 -23.04 -8.18 -8.81
CA GLU A 294 -23.54 -9.33 -9.56
C GLU A 294 -24.39 -8.89 -10.76
N LEU A 295 -25.31 -7.95 -10.53
CA LEU A 295 -26.21 -7.39 -11.55
C LEU A 295 -25.45 -6.55 -12.58
N VAL A 296 -24.69 -5.54 -12.13
CA VAL A 296 -24.05 -4.58 -13.07
C VAL A 296 -22.92 -5.20 -13.87
N CYS A 297 -22.23 -6.21 -13.35
CA CYS A 297 -21.16 -6.88 -14.08
C CYS A 297 -21.66 -7.97 -15.04
N GLU A 298 -22.93 -8.38 -14.97
CA GLU A 298 -23.45 -9.49 -15.79
C GLU A 298 -23.37 -9.22 -17.30
N PRO A 299 -23.68 -8.03 -17.85
CA PRO A 299 -23.50 -7.75 -19.29
C PRO A 299 -22.09 -8.01 -19.79
N ALA A 300 -21.05 -7.65 -19.03
CA ALA A 300 -19.66 -7.91 -19.39
C ALA A 300 -19.31 -9.40 -19.29
N LYS A 301 -19.88 -10.13 -18.32
CA LYS A 301 -19.75 -11.59 -18.21
C LYS A 301 -20.41 -12.30 -19.40
N VAL A 302 -21.58 -11.84 -19.85
CA VAL A 302 -22.26 -12.33 -21.06
C VAL A 302 -21.40 -12.10 -22.31
N LEU A 303 -20.83 -10.89 -22.47
CA LEU A 303 -19.88 -10.62 -23.56
C LEU A 303 -18.64 -11.51 -23.47
N ALA A 304 -18.11 -11.78 -22.27
CA ALA A 304 -16.99 -12.70 -22.10
C ALA A 304 -17.34 -14.13 -22.55
N ARG A 305 -18.53 -14.64 -22.20
CA ARG A 305 -19.01 -15.95 -22.69
C ARG A 305 -19.16 -15.95 -24.21
N PHE A 306 -19.68 -14.86 -24.79
CA PHE A 306 -19.81 -14.71 -26.24
C PHE A 306 -18.45 -14.65 -26.95
N TYR A 307 -17.47 -13.91 -26.41
CA TYR A 307 -16.11 -13.81 -26.98
C TYR A 307 -15.31 -15.09 -26.82
N GLU A 308 -15.58 -15.89 -25.78
CA GLU A 308 -15.02 -17.24 -25.66
C GLU A 308 -15.48 -18.15 -26.81
N ASN A 309 -16.78 -18.10 -27.18
CA ASN A 309 -17.31 -18.86 -28.29
C ASN A 309 -18.62 -18.24 -28.83
N PRO A 310 -18.59 -17.52 -29.97
CA PRO A 310 -19.77 -16.90 -30.56
C PRO A 310 -20.81 -17.89 -31.11
N LEU A 311 -20.45 -19.17 -31.25
CA LEU A 311 -21.33 -20.23 -31.75
C LEU A 311 -22.14 -20.92 -30.64
N LEU A 312 -22.03 -20.46 -29.40
CA LEU A 312 -22.83 -21.00 -28.30
C LEU A 312 -24.32 -20.66 -28.49
N PRO A 313 -25.23 -21.57 -28.13
CA PRO A 313 -26.65 -21.26 -28.01
C PRO A 313 -26.88 -20.04 -27.12
N LEU A 314 -27.80 -19.15 -27.51
CA LEU A 314 -28.09 -17.92 -26.80
C LEU A 314 -28.33 -18.13 -25.30
N LYS A 315 -29.08 -19.18 -24.91
CA LYS A 315 -29.30 -19.52 -23.50
C LYS A 315 -28.01 -19.72 -22.69
N LYS A 316 -26.96 -20.28 -23.30
CA LYS A 316 -25.65 -20.49 -22.64
C LYS A 316 -24.84 -19.18 -22.58
N VAL A 317 -25.01 -18.31 -23.56
CA VAL A 317 -24.36 -16.99 -23.59
C VAL A 317 -24.97 -16.08 -22.51
N LEU A 318 -26.30 -16.04 -22.41
CA LEU A 318 -27.01 -15.24 -21.40
C LEU A 318 -26.73 -15.73 -19.98
N GLY A 319 -26.67 -17.05 -19.75
CA GLY A 319 -26.46 -17.59 -18.41
C GLY A 319 -27.56 -17.14 -17.46
N ASP A 320 -27.20 -16.44 -16.39
CA ASP A 320 -28.16 -15.90 -15.40
C ASP A 320 -28.79 -14.57 -15.83
N PHE A 321 -28.30 -13.95 -16.92
CA PHE A 321 -28.83 -12.67 -17.39
C PHE A 321 -30.23 -12.82 -17.97
N CYS A 322 -31.16 -12.00 -17.48
CA CYS A 322 -32.53 -11.92 -17.97
C CYS A 322 -32.72 -10.61 -18.76
N PRO A 323 -32.84 -10.67 -20.11
CA PRO A 323 -33.20 -9.51 -20.92
C PRO A 323 -34.56 -8.94 -20.51
N SER A 324 -34.81 -7.66 -20.78
CA SER A 324 -36.12 -7.05 -20.54
C SER A 324 -37.20 -7.68 -21.42
N ASP A 325 -38.44 -7.77 -20.90
CA ASP A 325 -39.59 -8.29 -21.66
C ASP A 325 -39.79 -7.54 -22.98
N ARG A 326 -39.55 -6.22 -22.97
CA ARG A 326 -39.57 -5.40 -24.18
C ARG A 326 -38.57 -5.90 -25.23
N ASN A 327 -37.31 -6.11 -24.84
CA ASN A 327 -36.26 -6.44 -25.79
C ASN A 327 -36.36 -7.89 -26.27
N ILE A 328 -36.74 -8.82 -25.40
CA ILE A 328 -36.93 -10.24 -25.79
C ILE A 328 -38.12 -10.41 -26.73
N ASN A 329 -39.24 -9.72 -26.48
CA ASN A 329 -40.42 -9.78 -27.33
C ASN A 329 -40.20 -9.09 -28.68
N ALA A 330 -39.48 -7.96 -28.69
CA ALA A 330 -39.19 -7.24 -29.92
C ALA A 330 -38.23 -7.98 -30.85
N LEU A 331 -37.22 -8.67 -30.29
CA LEU A 331 -36.26 -9.44 -31.09
C LEU A 331 -36.75 -10.86 -31.41
N ASN A 332 -37.56 -11.46 -30.52
CA ASN A 332 -38.04 -12.83 -30.58
C ASN A 332 -36.97 -13.88 -30.97
N PRO A 333 -35.86 -13.99 -30.20
CA PRO A 333 -34.72 -14.81 -30.58
C PRO A 333 -34.94 -16.31 -30.32
N ASP A 334 -34.31 -17.17 -31.12
CA ASP A 334 -34.22 -18.62 -30.85
C ASP A 334 -33.16 -18.91 -29.79
N MET A 335 -33.59 -19.25 -28.58
CA MET A 335 -32.72 -19.49 -27.42
C MET A 335 -31.73 -20.66 -27.60
N ASN A 336 -31.98 -21.55 -28.56
CA ASN A 336 -31.15 -22.72 -28.83
C ASN A 336 -30.13 -22.50 -29.95
N LYS A 337 -30.16 -21.35 -30.63
CA LYS A 337 -29.24 -21.01 -31.72
C LYS A 337 -28.22 -19.93 -31.32
N PRO A 338 -27.10 -19.80 -32.06
CA PRO A 338 -26.21 -18.66 -31.93
C PRO A 338 -26.91 -17.35 -32.26
N ILE A 339 -26.42 -16.26 -31.68
CA ILE A 339 -26.88 -14.89 -31.94
C ILE A 339 -25.74 -14.05 -32.48
N ASN A 340 -26.02 -12.99 -33.25
CA ASN A 340 -24.99 -12.01 -33.61
C ASN A 340 -24.77 -10.98 -32.49
N LEU A 341 -23.60 -10.34 -32.48
CA LEU A 341 -23.17 -9.41 -31.44
C LEU A 341 -24.11 -8.19 -31.27
N ILE A 342 -24.70 -7.70 -32.36
CA ILE A 342 -25.59 -6.52 -32.33
C ILE A 342 -26.92 -6.92 -31.68
N HIS A 343 -27.51 -8.05 -32.08
CA HIS A 343 -28.71 -8.58 -31.45
C HIS A 343 -28.47 -8.95 -29.98
N LEU A 344 -27.28 -9.48 -29.63
CA LEU A 344 -26.90 -9.68 -28.24
C LEU A 344 -26.84 -8.35 -27.49
N GLY A 345 -26.25 -7.30 -28.07
CA GLY A 345 -26.25 -5.96 -27.50
C GLY A 345 -27.65 -5.38 -27.28
N TYR A 346 -28.60 -5.70 -28.17
CA TYR A 346 -30.01 -5.34 -28.01
C TYR A 346 -30.65 -6.03 -26.80
N LEU A 347 -30.42 -7.35 -26.64
CA LEU A 347 -30.89 -8.07 -25.45
C LEU A 347 -30.22 -7.57 -24.16
N LEU A 348 -28.97 -7.14 -24.23
CA LEU A 348 -28.24 -6.54 -23.12
C LEU A 348 -28.63 -5.08 -22.83
N GLY A 349 -29.59 -4.50 -23.53
CA GLY A 349 -30.07 -3.13 -23.25
C GLY A 349 -29.12 -2.02 -23.71
N PHE A 350 -28.14 -2.31 -24.56
CA PHE A 350 -27.17 -1.31 -25.04
C PHE A 350 -27.77 -0.24 -25.96
N TYR A 351 -29.04 -0.39 -26.34
CA TYR A 351 -29.74 0.46 -27.29
C TYR A 351 -31.02 1.09 -26.71
N ASP A 352 -31.31 0.88 -25.43
CA ASP A 352 -32.60 1.23 -24.82
C ASP A 352 -32.92 2.74 -24.81
N GLU A 353 -31.88 3.58 -24.85
CA GLU A 353 -31.98 5.05 -24.86
C GLU A 353 -31.99 5.68 -26.27
N GLY A 354 -32.12 4.90 -27.35
CA GLY A 354 -32.09 5.43 -28.73
C GLY A 354 -33.28 5.07 -29.60
N ASP A 355 -33.18 5.43 -30.89
CA ASP A 355 -34.25 5.24 -31.87
C ASP A 355 -34.36 3.80 -32.38
N GLY A 356 -33.41 2.92 -32.03
CA GLY A 356 -33.39 1.53 -32.46
C GLY A 356 -32.90 1.32 -33.89
N PHE A 357 -32.33 2.34 -34.54
CA PHE A 357 -31.85 2.26 -35.92
C PHE A 357 -30.32 2.30 -36.00
N VAL A 358 -29.77 1.56 -36.95
CA VAL A 358 -28.35 1.64 -37.33
C VAL A 358 -28.21 2.09 -38.77
N ARG A 359 -27.04 2.64 -39.09
CA ARG A 359 -26.73 3.07 -40.46
C ARG A 359 -26.22 1.90 -41.29
N VAL A 360 -26.90 1.64 -42.39
CA VAL A 360 -26.59 0.56 -43.34
C VAL A 360 -26.24 1.12 -44.72
N SER A 361 -25.76 0.26 -45.60
CA SER A 361 -25.48 0.62 -46.99
C SER A 361 -26.79 0.72 -47.80
N GLN A 362 -26.73 1.37 -48.97
CA GLN A 362 -27.86 1.40 -49.90
C GLN A 362 -28.21 0.01 -50.44
N ALA A 363 -27.23 -0.90 -50.51
CA ALA A 363 -27.43 -2.25 -51.03
C ALA A 363 -28.12 -3.17 -50.01
N THR A 364 -28.32 -2.70 -48.78
CA THR A 364 -28.96 -3.49 -47.73
C THR A 364 -30.47 -3.59 -47.98
N ASN A 365 -31.00 -4.81 -47.99
CA ASN A 365 -32.41 -5.06 -48.20
C ASN A 365 -33.27 -4.40 -47.12
N ASN A 366 -34.36 -3.77 -47.54
CA ASN A 366 -35.30 -3.04 -46.70
C ASN A 366 -34.67 -1.87 -45.90
N ALA A 367 -33.60 -1.27 -46.43
CA ALA A 367 -33.02 -0.07 -45.84
C ALA A 367 -33.89 1.17 -46.13
N GLU A 368 -34.23 1.91 -45.08
CA GLU A 368 -35.00 3.15 -45.18
C GLU A 368 -34.10 4.33 -45.54
N ARG A 369 -34.52 5.11 -46.52
CA ARG A 369 -33.79 6.31 -46.97
C ARG A 369 -34.16 7.53 -46.14
N LYS A 370 -33.24 8.00 -45.30
CA LYS A 370 -33.36 9.26 -44.55
C LYS A 370 -32.73 10.42 -45.34
N LYS A 371 -33.57 11.33 -45.82
CA LYS A 371 -33.13 12.57 -46.50
C LYS A 371 -32.49 13.51 -45.48
N VAL A 372 -31.37 14.13 -45.84
CA VAL A 372 -30.63 15.09 -45.00
C VAL A 372 -30.60 16.43 -45.73
N GLN A 373 -30.81 17.56 -45.04
CA GLN A 373 -30.86 18.89 -45.66
C GLN A 373 -29.54 19.32 -46.31
N ARG A 374 -28.40 18.82 -45.83
CA ARG A 374 -27.06 18.98 -46.42
C ARG A 374 -26.30 17.64 -46.35
N GLY A 375 -25.69 17.21 -47.46
CA GLY A 375 -24.90 15.97 -47.57
C GLY A 375 -25.60 14.82 -48.33
N SER A 376 -24.97 13.64 -48.38
CA SER A 376 -25.52 12.44 -49.02
C SER A 376 -26.63 11.80 -48.18
N ASN A 377 -27.61 11.18 -48.85
CA ASN A 377 -28.68 10.43 -48.18
C ASN A 377 -28.10 9.37 -47.25
N LYS A 378 -28.74 9.17 -46.09
CA LYS A 378 -28.37 8.11 -45.14
C LYS A 378 -29.38 6.98 -45.27
N TYR A 379 -28.90 5.75 -45.27
CA TYR A 379 -29.73 4.55 -45.23
C TYR A 379 -29.68 3.97 -43.82
N ILE A 380 -30.84 3.64 -43.27
CA ILE A 380 -30.98 3.13 -41.91
C ILE A 380 -31.85 1.88 -41.90
N LYS A 381 -31.66 1.03 -40.89
CA LYS A 381 -32.46 -0.18 -40.69
C LYS A 381 -32.67 -0.42 -39.20
N PRO A 382 -33.87 -0.86 -38.76
CA PRO A 382 -34.11 -1.23 -37.36
C PRO A 382 -33.17 -2.36 -36.92
N ILE A 383 -32.62 -2.27 -35.71
CA ILE A 383 -31.69 -3.27 -35.17
C ILE A 383 -32.31 -4.65 -35.13
N VAL A 384 -33.58 -4.77 -34.73
CA VAL A 384 -34.30 -6.04 -34.62
C VAL A 384 -34.52 -6.76 -35.96
N SER A 385 -34.41 -6.04 -37.07
CA SER A 385 -34.62 -6.58 -38.43
C SER A 385 -33.32 -6.90 -39.16
N LEU A 386 -32.17 -6.74 -38.49
CA LEU A 386 -30.87 -6.95 -39.10
C LEU A 386 -30.60 -8.42 -39.37
N GLN A 387 -29.97 -8.69 -40.51
CA GLN A 387 -29.52 -10.01 -40.95
C GLN A 387 -27.98 -10.06 -41.05
N PRO A 388 -27.34 -11.23 -40.88
CA PRO A 388 -25.88 -11.34 -40.87
C PRO A 388 -25.15 -10.78 -42.11
N ASP A 389 -25.84 -10.79 -43.26
CA ASP A 389 -25.40 -10.31 -44.57
C ASP A 389 -25.65 -8.82 -44.81
N ASP A 390 -26.46 -8.15 -43.97
CA ASP A 390 -26.68 -6.71 -44.07
C ASP A 390 -25.35 -5.94 -43.92
N GLU A 391 -25.19 -4.88 -44.70
CA GLU A 391 -23.95 -4.09 -44.73
C GLU A 391 -24.03 -2.86 -43.81
N LEU A 392 -23.20 -2.82 -42.77
CA LEU A 392 -23.07 -1.68 -41.87
C LEU A 392 -22.17 -0.58 -42.45
N MET A 393 -22.50 0.66 -42.13
CA MET A 393 -21.70 1.84 -42.47
C MET A 393 -20.93 2.38 -41.25
N ILE A 394 -19.63 2.08 -41.18
CA ILE A 394 -18.69 2.52 -40.14
C ILE A 394 -18.04 3.85 -40.56
N VAL A 395 -18.74 4.96 -40.26
CA VAL A 395 -18.31 6.31 -40.66
C VAL A 395 -17.87 7.13 -39.45
N SER A 396 -16.77 7.87 -39.59
CA SER A 396 -16.25 8.72 -38.52
C SER A 396 -17.28 9.75 -38.05
N TYR A 397 -17.38 9.95 -36.73
CA TYR A 397 -18.27 10.93 -36.09
C TYR A 397 -19.76 10.79 -36.46
N CYS A 398 -20.17 9.63 -36.97
CA CYS A 398 -21.56 9.35 -37.29
C CYS A 398 -22.37 9.09 -36.01
N PRO A 399 -23.53 9.76 -35.78
CA PRO A 399 -24.38 9.50 -34.62
C PRO A 399 -24.83 8.04 -34.51
N TYR A 400 -25.23 7.42 -35.64
CA TYR A 400 -25.57 6.00 -35.69
C TYR A 400 -24.41 5.08 -35.35
N GLY A 401 -23.17 5.49 -35.66
CA GLY A 401 -21.96 4.76 -35.27
C GLY A 401 -21.66 4.88 -33.78
N LYS A 402 -21.88 6.08 -33.20
CA LYS A 402 -21.81 6.30 -31.76
C LYS A 402 -22.86 5.47 -31.03
N TYR A 403 -24.08 5.41 -31.55
CA TYR A 403 -25.16 4.60 -30.98
C TYR A 403 -24.86 3.11 -31.06
N LEU A 404 -24.41 2.62 -32.22
CA LEU A 404 -24.03 1.21 -32.43
C LEU A 404 -22.97 0.72 -31.44
N LEU A 405 -21.88 1.47 -31.27
CA LEU A 405 -20.74 1.08 -30.43
C LEU A 405 -20.79 1.65 -29.01
N GLY A 406 -21.66 2.61 -28.72
CA GLY A 406 -21.62 3.37 -27.47
C GLY A 406 -20.53 4.43 -27.35
N THR A 407 -19.71 4.57 -28.38
CA THR A 407 -18.59 5.51 -28.38
C THR A 407 -18.41 6.11 -29.77
N SER A 408 -18.02 7.39 -29.81
CA SER A 408 -17.80 8.07 -31.07
C SER A 408 -16.71 7.37 -31.88
N ILE A 409 -17.03 7.05 -33.14
CA ILE A 409 -16.07 6.50 -34.11
C ILE A 409 -15.10 7.62 -34.52
N LYS A 410 -14.07 7.83 -33.70
CA LYS A 410 -12.94 8.71 -34.04
C LYS A 410 -12.01 7.98 -35.02
N PRO A 411 -11.10 8.69 -35.72
CA PRO A 411 -10.16 8.05 -36.66
C PRO A 411 -9.40 6.84 -36.08
N GLY A 412 -9.04 6.88 -34.79
CA GLY A 412 -8.42 5.74 -34.10
C GLY A 412 -9.33 4.51 -34.02
N VAL A 413 -10.61 4.69 -33.67
CA VAL A 413 -11.59 3.59 -33.60
C VAL A 413 -11.90 3.07 -35.01
N LYS A 414 -12.02 3.96 -36.00
CA LYS A 414 -12.25 3.56 -37.39
C LYS A 414 -11.15 2.65 -37.94
N LYS A 415 -9.89 2.86 -37.52
CA LYS A 415 -8.74 2.02 -37.94
C LYS A 415 -8.89 0.55 -37.55
N ILE A 416 -9.66 0.22 -36.50
CA ILE A 416 -9.94 -1.16 -36.09
C ILE A 416 -10.62 -1.94 -37.23
N PHE A 417 -11.49 -1.27 -37.98
CA PHE A 417 -12.39 -1.86 -38.95
C PHE A 417 -11.82 -1.92 -40.37
N SER A 418 -10.73 -1.19 -40.66
CA SER A 418 -10.05 -1.06 -41.96
C SER A 418 -10.88 -0.53 -43.15
N ARG A 419 -12.19 -0.76 -43.18
CA ARG A 419 -13.13 -0.39 -44.24
C ARG A 419 -14.34 0.34 -43.65
N GLU A 420 -14.97 1.18 -44.46
CA GLU A 420 -16.21 1.88 -44.08
C GLU A 420 -17.46 1.02 -44.21
N LYS A 421 -17.42 0.00 -45.07
CA LYS A 421 -18.52 -0.91 -45.36
C LYS A 421 -18.11 -2.33 -45.04
N MET A 422 -18.97 -3.05 -44.34
CA MET A 422 -18.77 -4.46 -44.00
C MET A 422 -20.08 -5.11 -43.59
N THR A 423 -20.19 -6.42 -43.76
CA THR A 423 -21.34 -7.17 -43.26
C THR A 423 -21.35 -7.23 -41.74
N ILE A 424 -22.50 -7.53 -41.13
CA ILE A 424 -22.59 -7.73 -39.68
C ILE A 424 -21.66 -8.86 -39.21
N ALA A 425 -21.59 -9.95 -39.97
CA ALA A 425 -20.69 -11.06 -39.67
C ALA A 425 -19.21 -10.62 -39.65
N GLN A 426 -18.78 -9.79 -40.63
CA GLN A 426 -17.43 -9.23 -40.68
C GLN A 426 -17.18 -8.27 -39.52
N PHE A 427 -18.13 -7.39 -39.20
CA PHE A 427 -18.04 -6.47 -38.08
C PHE A 427 -17.80 -7.21 -36.76
N GLN A 428 -18.60 -8.26 -36.52
CA GLN A 428 -18.47 -9.11 -35.34
C GLN A 428 -17.08 -9.75 -35.27
N ASP A 429 -16.65 -10.43 -36.33
CA ASP A 429 -15.36 -11.13 -36.34
C ASP A 429 -14.19 -10.18 -36.07
N ILE A 430 -14.17 -9.00 -36.73
CA ILE A 430 -13.14 -7.98 -36.54
C ILE A 430 -13.16 -7.46 -35.09
N TRP A 431 -14.34 -7.12 -34.57
CA TRP A 431 -14.46 -6.55 -33.23
C TRP A 431 -14.05 -7.55 -32.13
N VAL A 432 -14.54 -8.79 -32.20
CA VAL A 432 -14.23 -9.84 -31.22
C VAL A 432 -12.74 -10.12 -31.20
N LYS A 433 -12.11 -10.32 -32.37
CA LYS A 433 -10.66 -10.52 -32.48
C LYS A 433 -9.87 -9.34 -31.91
N TYR A 434 -10.30 -8.12 -32.22
CA TYR A 434 -9.67 -6.91 -31.71
C TYR A 434 -9.73 -6.84 -30.18
N VAL A 435 -10.91 -6.99 -29.58
CA VAL A 435 -11.06 -6.93 -28.11
C VAL A 435 -10.22 -8.03 -27.44
N ILE A 436 -10.29 -9.27 -27.92
CA ILE A 436 -9.50 -10.39 -27.37
C ILE A 436 -8.00 -10.08 -27.44
N SER A 437 -7.50 -9.53 -28.55
CA SER A 437 -6.08 -9.17 -28.69
C SER A 437 -5.59 -8.12 -27.67
N ASN A 438 -6.51 -7.30 -27.14
CA ASN A 438 -6.22 -6.29 -26.11
C ASN A 438 -6.43 -6.81 -24.68
N LEU A 439 -7.03 -7.99 -24.52
CA LEU A 439 -7.23 -8.67 -23.24
C LEU A 439 -6.17 -9.77 -23.06
N ALA A 440 -5.02 -9.38 -22.52
CA ALA A 440 -3.91 -10.31 -22.30
C ALA A 440 -4.36 -11.57 -21.52
N GLY A 441 -4.20 -12.73 -22.16
CA GLY A 441 -4.48 -14.04 -21.57
C GLY A 441 -5.94 -14.51 -21.63
N PHE A 442 -6.82 -13.79 -22.33
CA PHE A 442 -8.23 -14.15 -22.49
C PHE A 442 -8.40 -15.64 -22.88
N PRO A 443 -9.31 -16.39 -22.22
CA PRO A 443 -10.39 -15.93 -21.34
C PRO A 443 -10.00 -15.63 -19.89
N VAL A 444 -8.75 -15.90 -19.51
CA VAL A 444 -8.23 -15.63 -18.18
C VAL A 444 -7.66 -14.21 -18.14
N GLY A 445 -8.30 -13.33 -17.36
CA GLY A 445 -7.76 -12.02 -17.04
C GLY A 445 -6.72 -12.10 -15.94
N TYR A 446 -5.71 -11.22 -16.02
CA TYR A 446 -4.66 -11.07 -15.01
C TYR A 446 -4.71 -9.65 -14.46
N ASN A 447 -4.47 -9.51 -13.15
CA ASN A 447 -4.20 -8.20 -12.57
C ASN A 447 -2.70 -7.88 -12.62
N LYS A 448 -2.26 -6.82 -11.93
CA LYS A 448 -0.84 -6.42 -11.88
C LYS A 448 -0.01 -7.24 -10.88
N SER A 449 -0.63 -8.12 -10.11
CA SER A 449 0.06 -9.04 -9.21
C SER A 449 0.68 -10.21 -10.00
N HIS A 450 1.70 -10.86 -9.42
CA HIS A 450 2.36 -12.01 -10.05
C HIS A 450 1.45 -13.24 -10.15
N THR A 451 0.43 -13.36 -9.30
CA THR A 451 -0.39 -14.58 -9.17
C THR A 451 -1.89 -14.35 -9.40
N GLY A 452 -2.36 -13.10 -9.38
CA GLY A 452 -3.78 -12.79 -9.44
C GLY A 452 -4.37 -13.00 -10.83
N LYS A 453 -5.33 -13.93 -10.94
CA LYS A 453 -5.99 -14.26 -12.21
C LYS A 453 -7.43 -14.73 -11.99
N CYS A 454 -8.31 -14.36 -12.91
CA CYS A 454 -9.70 -14.84 -12.92
C CYS A 454 -10.21 -14.92 -14.35
N LYS A 455 -11.07 -15.90 -14.67
CA LYS A 455 -11.77 -15.91 -15.95
C LYS A 455 -12.79 -14.78 -15.98
N TYR A 456 -12.86 -14.01 -17.07
CA TYR A 456 -13.76 -12.85 -17.16
C TYR A 456 -15.22 -13.20 -16.90
N LYS A 457 -15.68 -14.37 -17.38
CA LYS A 457 -17.06 -14.86 -17.15
C LYS A 457 -17.39 -15.20 -15.69
N TYR A 458 -16.38 -15.34 -14.84
CA TYR A 458 -16.52 -15.65 -13.41
C TYR A 458 -15.99 -14.53 -12.51
N ALA A 459 -15.50 -13.41 -13.06
CA ALA A 459 -14.99 -12.32 -12.24
C ALA A 459 -16.14 -11.58 -11.55
N LEU A 460 -15.96 -11.28 -10.26
CA LEU A 460 -16.86 -10.43 -9.48
C LEU A 460 -16.93 -9.02 -10.09
N PHE A 461 -15.76 -8.48 -10.44
CA PHE A 461 -15.61 -7.21 -11.12
C PHE A 461 -15.28 -7.43 -12.60
N SER A 462 -16.30 -7.34 -13.45
CA SER A 462 -16.18 -7.38 -14.90
C SER A 462 -17.10 -6.33 -15.47
N PHE A 463 -16.55 -5.31 -16.13
CA PHE A 463 -17.33 -4.18 -16.61
C PHE A 463 -17.18 -4.01 -18.12
N THR A 464 -18.23 -3.46 -18.74
CA THR A 464 -18.14 -2.95 -20.10
C THR A 464 -17.44 -1.59 -20.12
N GLY A 465 -16.91 -1.20 -21.28
CA GLY A 465 -16.16 0.05 -21.43
C GLY A 465 -16.96 1.32 -21.12
N ASN A 466 -18.27 1.30 -21.39
CA ASN A 466 -19.19 2.41 -21.12
C ASN A 466 -19.56 2.55 -19.63
N GLN A 467 -19.55 1.46 -18.86
CA GLN A 467 -19.81 1.51 -17.43
C GLN A 467 -18.67 2.22 -16.67
N MET A 468 -17.44 2.16 -17.19
CA MET A 468 -16.23 2.64 -16.49
C MET A 468 -15.61 3.90 -17.08
N ILE A 469 -16.14 4.44 -18.20
CA ILE A 469 -15.60 5.53 -19.04
C ILE A 469 -14.47 6.30 -18.36
N THR A 470 -13.24 6.02 -18.78
CA THR A 470 -12.05 6.74 -18.33
C THR A 470 -11.58 7.70 -19.42
N ASN A 471 -10.90 8.80 -19.06
CA ASN A 471 -10.33 9.69 -20.08
C ASN A 471 -9.33 8.96 -20.98
N ASN A 472 -8.56 8.03 -20.40
CA ASN A 472 -7.61 7.16 -21.07
C ASN A 472 -8.03 5.69 -20.91
N PRO A 473 -8.84 5.13 -21.84
CA PRO A 473 -9.17 3.71 -21.81
C PRO A 473 -7.92 2.86 -22.05
N ALA A 474 -7.94 1.61 -21.57
CA ALA A 474 -6.79 0.70 -21.67
C ALA A 474 -6.38 0.39 -23.12
N TYR A 475 -7.32 0.49 -24.06
CA TYR A 475 -7.09 0.32 -25.50
C TYR A 475 -8.06 1.20 -26.31
N ILE A 476 -7.75 1.41 -27.59
CA ILE A 476 -8.58 2.22 -28.50
C ILE A 476 -9.96 1.55 -28.65
N GLY A 477 -11.04 2.31 -28.56
CA GLY A 477 -12.40 1.74 -28.57
C GLY A 477 -12.82 1.12 -27.23
N GLY A 478 -11.96 1.12 -26.20
CA GLY A 478 -12.24 0.59 -24.87
C GLY A 478 -13.34 1.31 -24.07
N LYS A 479 -14.01 2.32 -24.65
CA LYS A 479 -15.22 2.98 -24.12
C LYS A 479 -16.52 2.39 -24.67
N SER A 480 -16.42 1.45 -25.61
CA SER A 480 -17.56 0.83 -26.28
C SER A 480 -18.40 0.00 -25.30
N HIS A 481 -19.70 -0.14 -25.58
CA HIS A 481 -20.57 -1.10 -24.87
C HIS A 481 -20.04 -2.53 -25.03
N PHE A 482 -19.41 -2.82 -26.18
CA PHE A 482 -18.85 -4.12 -26.51
C PHE A 482 -17.38 -4.28 -26.06
N ALA A 483 -16.78 -3.28 -25.43
CA ALA A 483 -15.44 -3.42 -24.87
C ALA A 483 -15.53 -4.02 -23.47
N ILE A 484 -14.65 -4.97 -23.13
CA ILE A 484 -14.49 -5.44 -21.74
C ILE A 484 -13.29 -4.70 -21.12
N VAL A 485 -13.46 -4.22 -19.90
CA VAL A 485 -12.40 -3.55 -19.13
C VAL A 485 -11.37 -4.58 -18.66
N PRO A 486 -10.07 -4.42 -18.95
CA PRO A 486 -9.06 -5.37 -18.50
C PRO A 486 -8.93 -5.39 -16.96
N LEU A 487 -8.84 -6.57 -16.34
CA LEU A 487 -8.70 -6.70 -14.88
C LEU A 487 -7.45 -5.98 -14.35
N SER A 488 -6.38 -5.92 -15.14
CA SER A 488 -5.14 -5.19 -14.81
C SER A 488 -5.31 -3.68 -14.67
N SER A 489 -6.40 -3.10 -15.18
CA SER A 489 -6.68 -1.66 -15.10
C SER A 489 -7.51 -1.27 -13.88
N LEU A 490 -8.24 -2.23 -13.29
CA LEU A 490 -9.20 -1.99 -12.22
C LEU A 490 -8.56 -1.35 -10.97
N GLY A 491 -7.40 -1.84 -10.53
CA GLY A 491 -6.66 -1.26 -9.41
C GLY A 491 -6.22 0.19 -9.63
N ASP A 492 -5.83 0.56 -10.85
CA ASP A 492 -5.49 1.95 -11.17
C ASP A 492 -6.72 2.86 -11.12
N VAL A 493 -7.88 2.35 -11.58
CA VAL A 493 -9.15 3.09 -11.49
C VAL A 493 -9.50 3.35 -10.04
N PHE A 494 -9.32 2.36 -9.16
CA PHE A 494 -9.52 2.52 -7.74
C PHE A 494 -8.59 3.58 -7.14
N ILE A 495 -7.28 3.40 -7.30
CA ILE A 495 -6.25 4.29 -6.74
C ILE A 495 -6.46 5.75 -7.18
N ARG A 496 -6.75 5.98 -8.47
CA ARG A 496 -6.96 7.34 -8.98
C ARG A 496 -8.22 8.00 -8.43
N SER A 497 -9.21 7.21 -8.00
CA SER A 497 -10.47 7.74 -7.47
C SER A 497 -10.35 8.13 -5.99
N VAL A 498 -9.60 7.35 -5.19
CA VAL A 498 -9.46 7.59 -3.74
C VAL A 498 -8.17 8.34 -3.36
N ASN A 499 -7.16 8.34 -4.24
CA ASN A 499 -5.89 9.00 -4.01
C ASN A 499 -5.27 9.55 -5.31
N PRO A 500 -5.91 10.54 -5.98
CA PRO A 500 -5.35 11.17 -7.17
C PRO A 500 -4.01 11.86 -6.86
N SER A 501 -3.00 11.59 -7.70
CA SER A 501 -1.63 12.09 -7.53
C SER A 501 -1.35 13.43 -8.21
N GLN A 502 -2.24 13.92 -9.07
CA GLN A 502 -2.06 15.14 -9.86
C GLN A 502 -3.08 16.19 -9.45
N ALA A 503 -2.64 17.45 -9.31
CA ALA A 503 -3.46 18.57 -8.83
C ALA A 503 -4.75 18.78 -9.66
N HIS A 504 -4.68 18.64 -10.98
CA HIS A 504 -5.85 18.78 -11.85
C HIS A 504 -6.84 17.59 -11.77
N CYS A 505 -6.43 16.48 -11.15
CA CYS A 505 -7.28 15.30 -10.94
C CYS A 505 -7.93 15.30 -9.54
N LEU A 506 -7.66 16.29 -8.68
CA LEU A 506 -8.18 16.33 -7.31
C LEU A 506 -9.71 16.50 -7.30
N THR A 507 -10.25 17.24 -8.27
CA THR A 507 -11.69 17.44 -8.49
C THR A 507 -12.39 16.19 -9.04
N ASP A 508 -11.64 15.27 -9.65
CA ASP A 508 -12.15 13.99 -10.18
C ASP A 508 -12.16 12.87 -9.13
N SER A 509 -11.73 13.14 -7.89
CA SER A 509 -11.77 12.18 -6.79
C SER A 509 -13.21 11.80 -6.41
N ILE A 510 -13.39 10.60 -5.85
CA ILE A 510 -14.70 10.19 -5.35
C ILE A 510 -15.21 11.12 -4.26
N PHE A 511 -14.32 11.67 -3.43
CA PHE A 511 -14.69 12.63 -2.39
C PHE A 511 -15.24 13.92 -2.96
N ALA A 512 -14.50 14.56 -3.88
CA ALA A 512 -14.90 15.85 -4.46
C ALA A 512 -16.21 15.73 -5.27
N LYS A 513 -16.40 14.62 -6.00
CA LYS A 513 -17.63 14.36 -6.76
C LYS A 513 -18.89 14.29 -5.89
N HIS A 514 -18.73 13.84 -4.65
CA HIS A 514 -19.82 13.67 -3.69
C HIS A 514 -19.84 14.80 -2.64
N GLY A 515 -19.24 15.95 -2.95
CA GLY A 515 -19.33 17.16 -2.12
C GLY A 515 -18.39 17.22 -0.91
N PHE A 516 -17.48 16.26 -0.75
CA PHE A 516 -16.48 16.27 0.32
C PHE A 516 -15.21 17.04 -0.07
N SER A 517 -14.36 17.33 0.93
CA SER A 517 -13.11 18.05 0.71
C SER A 517 -12.23 17.36 -0.34
N HIS A 518 -11.74 18.16 -1.28
CA HIS A 518 -10.76 17.73 -2.27
C HIS A 518 -9.40 17.37 -1.64
N GLU A 519 -9.21 17.51 -0.33
CA GLU A 519 -8.02 17.05 0.40
C GLU A 519 -8.15 15.61 0.91
N PHE A 520 -9.35 15.03 0.93
CA PHE A 520 -9.57 13.69 1.49
C PHE A 520 -8.90 12.63 0.63
N ARG A 521 -7.95 11.89 1.20
CA ARG A 521 -7.19 10.88 0.47
C ARG A 521 -7.04 9.62 1.30
N VAL A 522 -7.12 8.47 0.64
CA VAL A 522 -6.80 7.19 1.28
C VAL A 522 -6.03 6.30 0.31
N LYS A 523 -4.89 5.77 0.78
CA LYS A 523 -4.08 4.80 0.06
C LYS A 523 -4.63 3.40 0.30
N PRO A 524 -4.62 2.49 -0.70
CA PRO A 524 -5.18 1.15 -0.53
C PRO A 524 -4.64 0.35 0.66
N HIS A 525 -3.37 0.52 1.02
CA HIS A 525 -2.78 -0.19 2.16
C HIS A 525 -3.28 0.30 3.52
N GLN A 526 -3.78 1.54 3.61
CA GLN A 526 -4.25 2.12 4.87
C GLN A 526 -5.47 1.37 5.41
N PHE A 527 -6.37 0.85 4.57
CA PHE A 527 -7.51 0.03 5.02
C PHE A 527 -7.06 -1.24 5.76
N ARG A 528 -6.01 -1.89 5.25
CA ARG A 528 -5.45 -3.08 5.87
C ARG A 528 -4.75 -2.75 7.19
N HIS A 529 -4.04 -1.63 7.27
CA HIS A 529 -3.48 -1.13 8.52
C HIS A 529 -4.57 -0.82 9.54
N TRP A 530 -5.65 -0.15 9.10
CA TRP A 530 -6.78 0.18 9.94
C TRP A 530 -7.47 -1.06 10.52
N ASN A 531 -7.81 -2.07 9.71
CA ASN A 531 -8.41 -3.32 10.21
C ASN A 531 -7.52 -4.00 11.24
N ASN A 532 -6.22 -4.12 10.96
CA ASN A 532 -5.27 -4.76 11.86
C ASN A 532 -5.10 -3.97 13.17
N ASP A 533 -5.09 -2.63 13.09
CA ASP A 533 -4.96 -1.75 14.25
C ASP A 533 -6.22 -1.77 15.12
N VAL A 534 -7.42 -1.74 14.52
CA VAL A 534 -8.69 -1.91 15.23
C VAL A 534 -8.74 -3.28 15.92
N ALA A 535 -8.41 -4.36 15.21
CA ALA A 535 -8.39 -5.70 15.79
C ALA A 535 -7.41 -5.83 16.97
N ASP A 536 -6.22 -5.21 16.88
CA ASP A 536 -5.25 -5.19 17.97
C ASP A 536 -5.78 -4.38 19.18
N ARG A 537 -6.48 -3.26 18.94
CA ARG A 537 -7.11 -2.46 20.01
C ARG A 537 -8.23 -3.21 20.74
N GLU A 538 -9.01 -4.01 20.02
CA GLU A 538 -10.05 -4.88 20.59
C GLU A 538 -9.47 -6.16 21.25
N GLY A 539 -8.15 -6.30 21.33
CA GLY A 539 -7.49 -7.41 22.01
C GLY A 539 -7.44 -8.73 21.22
N ILE A 540 -7.67 -8.70 19.90
CA ILE A 540 -7.59 -9.91 19.07
C ILE A 540 -6.13 -10.41 19.00
N PRO A 541 -5.85 -11.69 19.32
CA PRO A 541 -4.48 -12.21 19.31
C PRO A 541 -3.80 -12.05 17.95
N HIS A 542 -2.51 -11.73 17.95
CA HIS A 542 -1.70 -11.52 16.74
C HIS A 542 -1.71 -12.73 15.80
N ALA A 543 -1.70 -13.96 16.34
CA ALA A 543 -1.84 -15.16 15.53
C ALA A 543 -3.15 -15.16 14.69
N ILE A 544 -4.26 -14.73 15.29
CA ILE A 544 -5.56 -14.62 14.63
C ILE A 544 -5.56 -13.48 13.62
N ILE A 545 -5.01 -12.31 13.97
CA ILE A 545 -4.87 -11.18 13.03
C ILE A 545 -4.06 -11.60 11.80
N ASN A 546 -3.00 -12.39 11.97
CA ASN A 546 -2.18 -12.91 10.88
C ASN A 546 -2.93 -13.85 9.95
N LEU A 547 -3.66 -14.81 10.53
CA LEU A 547 -4.49 -15.76 9.78
C LEU A 547 -5.58 -15.02 9.02
N TRP A 548 -6.31 -14.11 9.69
CA TRP A 548 -7.33 -13.27 9.09
C TRP A 548 -6.78 -12.40 7.95
N SER A 549 -5.53 -11.96 8.10
CA SER A 549 -4.79 -11.20 7.09
C SER A 549 -4.25 -12.03 5.92
N GLY A 550 -4.28 -13.36 5.95
CA GLY A 550 -3.65 -14.23 4.94
C GLY A 550 -2.12 -14.10 4.89
N ARG A 551 -1.44 -14.15 6.04
CA ARG A 551 0.02 -14.03 6.16
C ARG A 551 0.69 -15.37 6.44
N LYS A 552 1.86 -15.58 5.83
CA LYS A 552 2.64 -16.83 5.95
C LYS A 552 3.47 -16.92 7.23
N THR A 553 3.91 -15.79 7.79
CA THR A 553 4.77 -15.78 8.99
C THR A 553 4.34 -14.71 10.01
N PRO A 554 4.44 -14.99 11.33
CA PRO A 554 3.94 -14.10 12.37
C PRO A 554 4.62 -12.73 12.46
N GLU A 555 5.88 -12.64 12.05
CA GLU A 555 6.75 -11.47 12.19
C GLU A 555 6.28 -10.29 11.34
N GLN A 556 5.44 -10.54 10.33
CA GLN A 556 4.90 -9.51 9.44
C GLN A 556 3.91 -8.56 10.14
N ILE A 557 3.44 -8.84 11.35
CA ILE A 557 2.51 -7.98 12.11
C ILE A 557 3.13 -6.66 12.55
N LEU A 558 4.39 -6.68 12.96
CA LEU A 558 5.08 -5.53 13.55
C LEU A 558 5.06 -4.30 12.62
N HIS A 559 5.03 -4.50 11.30
CA HIS A 559 4.93 -3.41 10.32
C HIS A 559 3.55 -2.75 10.20
N TYR A 560 2.50 -3.36 10.79
CA TYR A 560 1.11 -2.95 10.62
C TYR A 560 0.42 -2.49 11.89
N ILE A 561 0.97 -2.80 13.06
CA ILE A 561 0.48 -2.26 14.32
C ILE A 561 1.20 -0.96 14.61
N HIS A 562 0.43 0.11 14.71
CA HIS A 562 0.96 1.47 14.84
C HIS A 562 0.77 2.02 16.26
N ARG A 563 0.90 1.15 17.26
CA ARG A 563 0.95 1.53 18.68
C ARG A 563 2.39 1.58 19.18
N THR A 564 2.67 2.39 20.20
CA THR A 564 3.88 2.21 21.03
C THR A 564 3.65 1.03 21.98
N HIS A 565 4.70 0.27 22.34
CA HIS A 565 4.54 -0.85 23.28
C HIS A 565 4.06 -0.37 24.67
N ALA A 566 4.41 0.87 25.04
CA ALA A 566 3.89 1.59 26.21
C ALA A 566 2.34 1.70 26.22
N GLU A 567 1.74 2.09 25.09
CA GLU A 567 0.28 2.20 24.95
C GLU A 567 -0.39 0.82 25.02
N LYS A 568 0.21 -0.22 24.39
CA LYS A 568 -0.31 -1.60 24.41
C LYS A 568 -0.42 -2.19 25.82
N SER A 569 0.62 -2.01 26.64
CA SER A 569 0.62 -2.56 27.99
C SER A 569 -0.45 -1.89 28.87
N SER A 570 -0.66 -0.59 28.68
CA SER A 570 -1.62 0.20 29.46
C SER A 570 -3.08 -0.23 29.23
N GLU A 571 -3.46 -0.53 27.99
CA GLU A 571 -4.85 -0.89 27.65
C GLU A 571 -5.16 -2.37 27.80
N ILE A 572 -4.21 -3.29 27.58
CA ILE A 572 -4.46 -4.72 27.81
C ILE A 572 -4.77 -4.98 29.29
N SER A 573 -4.11 -4.26 30.20
CA SER A 573 -4.46 -4.26 31.62
C SER A 573 -5.85 -3.67 31.85
N ASP A 574 -6.15 -2.48 31.30
CA ASP A 574 -7.45 -1.83 31.50
C ASP A 574 -8.62 -2.69 30.99
N ILE A 575 -8.48 -3.33 29.82
CA ILE A 575 -9.53 -4.17 29.19
C ILE A 575 -9.76 -5.48 29.98
N LEU A 576 -8.69 -6.11 30.50
CA LEU A 576 -8.81 -7.33 31.33
C LEU A 576 -9.50 -7.08 32.67
N PHE A 577 -9.53 -5.83 33.13
CA PHE A 577 -10.12 -5.47 34.42
C PHE A 577 -11.47 -4.72 34.31
N ASN A 578 -11.93 -4.35 33.10
CA ASN A 578 -13.15 -3.55 32.94
C ASN A 578 -14.35 -4.25 32.27
N ASP A 579 -14.34 -5.57 32.01
CA ASP A 579 -15.60 -6.24 31.63
C ASP A 579 -15.76 -7.73 31.97
N THR A 580 -16.92 -8.03 32.56
CA THR A 580 -17.63 -9.33 32.71
C THR A 580 -17.01 -10.46 33.57
N GLY A 581 -17.34 -10.45 34.87
CA GLY A 581 -18.17 -11.50 35.47
C GLY A 581 -17.62 -12.92 35.66
N GLN A 582 -16.34 -13.14 35.95
CA GLN A 582 -15.90 -14.39 36.58
C GLN A 582 -15.16 -14.13 37.90
N GLU A 583 -15.70 -14.66 38.99
CA GLU A 583 -15.02 -14.77 40.28
C GLU A 583 -13.87 -15.76 40.16
N ILE A 584 -12.65 -15.29 40.35
CA ILE A 584 -11.49 -16.14 40.61
C ILE A 584 -10.93 -15.66 41.94
N ILE A 585 -10.97 -16.53 42.94
CA ILE A 585 -10.39 -16.28 44.26
C ILE A 585 -8.88 -16.36 44.09
N VAL A 586 -8.18 -15.25 44.34
CA VAL A 586 -6.72 -15.17 44.19
C VAL A 586 -6.08 -14.57 45.46
N LYS A 587 -5.24 -15.37 46.12
CA LYS A 587 -4.27 -14.91 47.12
C LYS A 587 -2.96 -14.56 46.39
N VAL A 588 -2.44 -13.36 46.71
CA VAL A 588 -1.08 -12.80 46.50
C VAL A 588 -0.28 -13.33 45.31
N MET A 589 -0.02 -12.50 44.29
CA MET A 589 0.54 -12.97 43.02
C MET A 589 1.99 -12.56 42.71
N SER A 590 2.69 -13.49 42.07
CA SER A 590 4.05 -13.46 41.51
C SER A 590 4.03 -13.32 39.97
N GLN A 591 5.20 -13.08 39.34
CA GLN A 591 5.38 -12.91 37.87
C GLN A 591 4.59 -13.91 37.01
N LEU A 592 4.61 -15.19 37.38
CA LEU A 592 3.99 -16.28 36.63
C LEU A 592 2.48 -16.09 36.43
N GLU A 593 1.80 -15.45 37.37
CA GLU A 593 0.35 -15.30 37.28
C GLU A 593 -0.07 -14.03 36.51
N TYR A 594 0.81 -13.02 36.38
CA TYR A 594 0.60 -11.94 35.38
C TYR A 594 0.71 -12.51 33.96
N GLU A 595 1.67 -13.42 33.73
CA GLU A 595 1.84 -14.12 32.46
C GLU A 595 0.64 -15.02 32.16
N GLU A 596 0.08 -15.68 33.17
CA GLU A 596 -1.12 -16.52 33.05
C GLU A 596 -2.39 -15.70 32.76
N LEU A 597 -2.57 -14.54 33.43
CA LEU A 597 -3.70 -13.63 33.21
C LEU A 597 -3.66 -12.94 31.85
N THR A 598 -2.48 -12.47 31.42
CA THR A 598 -2.31 -11.72 30.18
C THR A 598 -1.95 -12.58 28.98
N LYS A 599 -1.73 -13.90 29.20
CA LYS A 599 -1.20 -14.86 28.21
C LYS A 599 0.04 -14.37 27.47
N THR A 600 0.85 -13.54 28.13
CA THR A 600 2.00 -12.84 27.55
C THR A 600 3.23 -13.04 28.43
N ALA A 601 4.34 -13.51 27.86
CA ALA A 601 5.59 -13.68 28.59
C ALA A 601 6.18 -12.32 29.02
N THR A 602 6.63 -12.23 30.27
CA THR A 602 7.25 -11.03 30.86
C THR A 602 8.72 -11.27 31.18
N ALA A 603 9.50 -10.18 31.26
CA ALA A 603 10.92 -10.27 31.63
C ALA A 603 11.14 -9.68 33.03
N VAL A 604 11.80 -10.42 33.92
CA VAL A 604 12.16 -9.90 35.24
C VAL A 604 13.12 -8.72 35.10
N THR A 605 12.88 -7.66 35.85
CA THR A 605 13.78 -6.51 35.97
C THR A 605 14.25 -6.37 37.42
N SER A 606 15.22 -5.51 37.67
CA SER A 606 15.77 -5.30 39.02
C SER A 606 14.82 -4.58 39.98
N THR A 607 13.73 -3.97 39.48
CA THR A 607 12.78 -3.16 40.27
C THR A 607 11.32 -3.62 40.11
N GLY A 608 11.12 -4.82 39.56
CA GLY A 608 9.82 -5.39 39.23
C GLY A 608 9.91 -6.26 37.97
N PHE A 609 9.01 -6.07 37.01
CA PHE A 609 9.04 -6.82 35.74
C PHE A 609 8.65 -5.95 34.55
N CYS A 610 9.14 -6.31 33.37
CA CYS A 610 8.83 -5.67 32.12
C CYS A 610 7.69 -6.41 31.43
N SER A 611 6.60 -5.69 31.18
CA SER A 611 5.45 -6.16 30.43
C SER A 611 5.70 -6.24 28.91
N GLN A 612 6.81 -5.68 28.42
CA GLN A 612 7.23 -5.84 27.03
C GLN A 612 7.84 -7.23 26.81
N ASN A 613 7.41 -7.90 25.74
CA ASN A 613 8.03 -9.14 25.31
C ASN A 613 9.38 -8.88 24.62
N LEU A 614 10.47 -9.01 25.38
CA LEU A 614 11.83 -8.76 24.92
C LEU A 614 12.36 -9.84 23.96
N GLN A 615 11.68 -10.99 23.82
CA GLN A 615 12.10 -12.04 22.87
C GLN A 615 11.78 -11.66 21.42
N PHE A 616 10.70 -10.92 21.20
CA PHE A 616 10.26 -10.52 19.85
C PHE A 616 10.65 -9.09 19.46
N SER A 617 10.93 -8.23 20.43
CA SER A 617 11.36 -6.86 20.16
C SER A 617 12.42 -6.40 21.16
N PRO A 618 13.58 -5.88 20.70
CA PRO A 618 14.56 -5.28 21.59
C PRO A 618 13.93 -4.09 22.34
N CYS A 619 14.45 -3.80 23.53
CA CYS A 619 13.97 -2.69 24.34
C CYS A 619 14.32 -1.37 23.65
N GLU A 620 13.32 -0.59 23.26
CA GLU A 620 13.51 0.75 22.69
C GLU A 620 13.90 1.77 23.78
N TYR A 621 13.51 1.50 25.02
CA TYR A 621 13.72 2.36 26.17
C TYR A 621 15.16 2.32 26.72
N LEU A 622 15.85 1.18 26.57
CA LEU A 622 17.25 1.00 27.01
C LEU A 622 18.26 1.63 26.04
N ASN A 623 17.82 2.00 24.83
CA ASN A 623 18.64 2.74 23.86
C ASN A 623 18.57 4.26 24.06
N ASP A 624 17.64 4.74 24.89
CA ASP A 624 17.48 6.14 25.25
C ASP A 624 18.29 6.37 26.54
N PHE A 625 19.59 6.69 26.40
CA PHE A 625 20.58 6.86 27.48
C PHE A 625 20.19 7.89 28.58
N ILE A 626 18.99 8.44 28.52
CA ILE A 626 18.46 9.51 29.35
C ILE A 626 17.50 8.99 30.43
N THR A 627 16.88 7.81 30.26
CA THR A 627 15.79 7.36 31.14
C THR A 627 15.97 5.97 31.76
N GLN A 628 15.74 5.86 33.07
CA GLN A 628 15.82 4.61 33.83
C GLN A 628 14.57 3.74 33.65
N CYS A 629 14.73 2.41 33.68
CA CYS A 629 13.60 1.47 33.55
C CYS A 629 12.45 1.75 34.51
N SER A 630 12.72 2.37 35.68
CA SER A 630 11.73 2.79 36.68
C SER A 630 10.68 3.79 36.17
N LEU A 631 10.99 4.56 35.12
CA LEU A 631 10.06 5.51 34.51
C LEU A 631 9.51 5.00 33.16
N CYS A 632 9.87 3.77 32.79
CA CYS A 632 9.41 3.15 31.55
C CYS A 632 7.93 2.79 31.67
N PRO A 633 7.08 3.18 30.71
CA PRO A 633 5.66 2.79 30.72
C PRO A 633 5.43 1.27 30.67
N SER A 634 6.41 0.50 30.18
CA SER A 634 6.36 -0.96 30.14
C SER A 634 6.84 -1.61 31.44
N SER A 635 7.48 -0.85 32.33
CA SER A 635 7.94 -1.33 33.64
C SER A 635 6.76 -1.39 34.62
N CYS A 636 6.64 -2.52 35.30
CA CYS A 636 5.64 -2.78 36.32
C CYS A 636 6.35 -2.97 37.66
N HIS A 637 6.00 -2.13 38.63
CA HIS A 637 6.55 -2.15 39.98
C HIS A 637 5.55 -2.81 40.93
N VAL A 638 6.05 -3.54 41.92
CA VAL A 638 5.21 -4.25 42.88
C VAL A 638 5.21 -3.48 44.20
N ALA A 639 4.02 -3.11 44.68
CA ALA A 639 3.87 -2.42 45.96
C ALA A 639 4.46 -3.26 47.09
N HIS A 640 5.23 -2.61 47.98
CA HIS A 640 5.93 -3.22 49.12
C HIS A 640 7.04 -4.23 48.76
N ASP A 641 7.53 -4.28 47.52
CA ASP A 641 8.73 -5.07 47.19
C ASP A 641 9.98 -4.47 47.83
N GLU A 642 10.43 -5.06 48.95
CA GLU A 642 11.60 -4.58 49.70
C GLU A 642 12.91 -4.55 48.90
N LYS A 643 13.09 -5.43 47.90
CA LYS A 643 14.31 -5.46 47.09
C LYS A 643 14.30 -4.33 46.08
N ALA A 644 13.16 -4.14 45.41
CA ALA A 644 12.95 -3.03 44.49
C ALA A 644 13.04 -1.68 45.22
N LEU A 645 12.37 -1.54 46.37
CA LEU A 645 12.42 -0.33 47.21
C LEU A 645 13.84 0.02 47.66
N ARG A 646 14.63 -0.97 48.10
CA ARG A 646 16.04 -0.74 48.45
C ARG A 646 16.86 -0.22 47.28
N LEU A 647 16.62 -0.72 46.07
CA LEU A 647 17.35 -0.28 44.88
C LEU A 647 16.90 1.11 44.41
N LEU A 648 15.58 1.36 44.34
CA LEU A 648 15.01 2.64 43.94
C LEU A 648 15.38 3.75 44.93
N ASN A 649 15.38 3.48 46.24
CA ASN A 649 15.83 4.45 47.24
C ASN A 649 17.31 4.80 47.08
N LYS A 650 18.19 3.82 46.82
CA LYS A 650 19.61 4.10 46.52
C LYS A 650 19.77 4.95 45.27
N ASP A 651 19.00 4.67 44.23
CA ASP A 651 19.02 5.43 42.99
C ASP A 651 18.51 6.86 43.20
N LEU A 652 17.43 7.05 43.96
CA LEU A 652 16.92 8.37 44.35
C LEU A 652 17.99 9.21 45.05
N GLN A 653 18.75 8.62 45.98
CA GLN A 653 19.86 9.32 46.65
C GLN A 653 20.94 9.77 45.65
N VAL A 654 21.28 8.92 44.68
CA VAL A 654 22.25 9.28 43.63
C VAL A 654 21.72 10.40 42.73
N GLN A 655 20.44 10.36 42.33
CA GLN A 655 19.87 11.40 41.48
C GLN A 655 19.74 12.74 42.22
N LEU A 656 19.34 12.72 43.49
CA LEU A 656 19.34 13.91 44.35
C LEU A 656 20.73 14.53 44.43
N ARG A 657 21.75 13.70 44.67
CA ARG A 657 23.13 14.19 44.74
C ARG A 657 23.62 14.77 43.41
N ARG A 658 23.24 14.17 42.27
CA ARG A 658 23.57 14.68 40.94
C ARG A 658 22.91 16.02 40.65
N LEU A 659 21.69 16.24 41.13
CA LEU A 659 21.02 17.54 41.03
C LEU A 659 21.76 18.59 41.86
N GLU A 660 22.12 18.27 43.11
CA GLU A 660 22.94 19.15 43.96
C GLU A 660 24.29 19.47 43.30
N ASP A 661 24.99 18.46 42.77
CA ASP A 661 26.30 18.66 42.12
C ASP A 661 26.17 19.45 40.80
N ALA A 662 25.04 19.34 40.10
CA ALA A 662 24.77 20.13 38.89
C ALA A 662 24.51 21.61 39.24
N GLU A 663 23.71 21.87 40.27
CA GLU A 663 23.55 23.21 40.87
C GLU A 663 24.89 23.74 41.41
N GLN A 664 25.75 22.82 41.90
CA GLN A 664 27.18 22.86 42.26
C GLN A 664 28.13 23.48 41.21
N ARG A 665 27.79 23.46 39.91
CA ARG A 665 28.75 23.79 38.86
C ARG A 665 28.92 25.29 38.62
N PRO A 666 30.15 25.79 38.38
CA PRO A 666 30.40 27.21 38.08
C PRO A 666 29.63 27.71 36.85
N ASN A 667 29.47 26.85 35.84
CA ASN A 667 28.80 27.18 34.59
C ASN A 667 27.28 27.00 34.60
N PHE A 668 26.65 26.63 35.72
CA PHE A 668 25.22 26.35 35.81
C PHE A 668 24.34 27.55 35.40
N CYS A 669 24.76 28.77 35.77
CA CYS A 669 24.01 30.00 35.46
C CYS A 669 24.12 30.43 33.99
N VAL A 670 25.10 29.91 33.24
CA VAL A 670 25.43 30.36 31.88
C VAL A 670 25.14 29.29 30.83
N SER A 671 25.33 28.02 31.17
CA SER A 671 25.19 26.89 30.24
C SER A 671 23.74 26.45 30.09
N LYS A 672 23.14 26.78 28.94
CA LYS A 672 21.78 26.33 28.59
C LYS A 672 21.65 24.79 28.59
N ALA A 673 22.69 24.08 28.13
CA ALA A 673 22.69 22.62 28.16
C ALA A 673 22.64 22.04 29.58
N THR A 674 23.26 22.72 30.56
CA THR A 674 23.22 22.30 31.97
C THR A 674 21.88 22.61 32.62
N GLN A 675 21.23 23.71 32.22
CA GLN A 675 19.88 24.07 32.65
C GLN A 675 18.82 23.12 32.06
N ASP A 676 18.90 22.80 30.77
CA ASP A 676 18.02 21.82 30.11
C ASP A 676 18.18 20.42 30.74
N TRP A 677 19.42 20.02 31.05
CA TRP A 677 19.70 18.80 31.81
C TRP A 677 19.01 18.84 33.19
N PHE A 678 19.15 19.94 33.93
CA PHE A 678 18.54 20.09 35.25
C PHE A 678 17.01 19.94 35.20
N LEU A 679 16.33 20.56 34.23
CA LEU A 679 14.86 20.47 34.08
C LEU A 679 14.38 19.04 33.89
N VAL A 680 15.04 18.29 32.99
CA VAL A 680 14.70 16.89 32.69
C VAL A 680 14.97 16.00 33.91
N HIS A 681 16.13 16.13 34.52
CA HIS A 681 16.54 15.29 35.65
C HIS A 681 15.78 15.63 36.95
N HIS A 682 15.42 16.88 37.19
CA HIS A 682 14.57 17.29 38.31
C HIS A 682 13.17 16.69 38.19
N ARG A 683 12.59 16.73 36.98
CA ARG A 683 11.28 16.12 36.70
C ARG A 683 11.31 14.60 36.90
N ASN A 684 12.32 13.92 36.36
CA ASN A 684 12.47 12.46 36.48
C ASN A 684 12.69 12.03 37.93
N THR A 685 13.51 12.77 38.69
CA THR A 685 13.77 12.51 40.12
C THR A 685 12.51 12.70 40.96
N SER A 686 11.69 13.68 40.62
CA SER A 686 10.38 13.89 41.27
C SER A 686 9.41 12.73 41.00
N MET A 687 9.35 12.23 39.77
CA MET A 687 8.54 11.03 39.45
C MET A 687 9.05 9.77 40.16
N LEU A 688 10.36 9.58 40.27
CA LEU A 688 10.95 8.46 40.98
C LEU A 688 10.58 8.49 42.48
N ARG A 689 10.59 9.68 43.09
CA ARG A 689 10.17 9.88 44.48
C ARG A 689 8.71 9.51 44.71
N GLU A 690 7.82 9.96 43.83
CA GLU A 690 6.40 9.61 43.86
C GLU A 690 6.16 8.11 43.72
N LEU A 691 6.88 7.46 42.79
CA LEU A 691 6.82 6.00 42.64
C LEU A 691 7.22 5.27 43.94
N ILE A 692 8.31 5.68 44.58
CA ILE A 692 8.76 5.11 45.86
C ILE A 692 7.70 5.33 46.94
N GLN A 693 7.16 6.55 47.05
CA GLN A 693 6.12 6.87 48.04
C GLN A 693 4.86 6.01 47.87
N LEU A 694 4.45 5.72 46.64
CA LEU A 694 3.33 4.82 46.37
C LEU A 694 3.68 3.36 46.67
N MET A 695 4.89 2.92 46.35
CA MET A 695 5.35 1.57 46.70
C MET A 695 5.45 1.35 48.22
N GLU A 696 5.66 2.40 49.01
CA GLU A 696 5.71 2.38 50.49
C GLU A 696 4.35 2.68 51.15
N SER A 697 3.36 3.14 50.37
CA SER A 697 2.06 3.57 50.90
C SER A 697 1.29 2.43 51.53
N LYS A 698 0.87 2.61 52.78
CA LYS A 698 0.02 1.65 53.50
C LYS A 698 -1.41 1.57 52.95
N ASP A 699 -1.83 2.57 52.17
CA ASP A 699 -3.13 2.60 51.50
C ASP A 699 -3.17 1.71 50.25
N ILE A 700 -1.99 1.39 49.70
CA ILE A 700 -1.83 0.48 48.56
C ILE A 700 -1.52 -0.90 49.10
N LYS A 701 -2.32 -1.87 48.67
CA LYS A 701 -2.19 -3.26 49.12
C LYS A 701 -0.87 -3.88 48.65
N GLU A 702 -0.27 -4.68 49.53
CA GLU A 702 0.89 -5.53 49.20
C GLU A 702 0.64 -6.38 47.96
N GLY A 703 1.57 -6.32 47.00
CA GLY A 703 1.47 -7.04 45.73
C GLY A 703 0.67 -6.32 44.63
N ALA A 704 0.13 -5.12 44.86
CA ALA A 704 -0.50 -4.32 43.80
C ALA A 704 0.53 -3.88 42.74
N ILE A 705 0.09 -3.80 41.49
CA ILE A 705 0.97 -3.41 40.38
C ILE A 705 0.87 -1.90 40.17
N ILE A 706 2.02 -1.22 40.23
CA ILE A 706 2.15 0.23 40.03
C ILE A 706 2.88 0.48 38.72
N ARG A 707 2.31 1.35 37.88
CA ARG A 707 2.88 1.72 36.58
C ARG A 707 2.89 3.23 36.39
N VAL A 708 4.04 3.76 35.99
CA VAL A 708 4.25 5.20 35.77
C VAL A 708 4.08 5.52 34.29
N LEU A 709 3.17 6.45 33.97
CA LEU A 709 2.98 6.99 32.62
C LEU A 709 3.52 8.43 32.57
N ALA A 710 4.85 8.55 32.48
CA ALA A 710 5.56 9.84 32.51
C ALA A 710 5.05 10.86 31.45
N GLY A 711 4.66 10.39 30.26
CA GLY A 711 4.12 11.24 29.20
C GLY A 711 2.72 11.82 29.49
N LYS A 712 1.97 11.22 30.41
CA LYS A 712 0.61 11.65 30.80
C LYS A 712 0.54 12.23 32.22
N ASN A 713 1.66 12.25 32.97
CA ASN A 713 1.71 12.57 34.39
C ASN A 713 0.66 11.79 35.21
N GLU A 714 0.52 10.49 34.94
CA GLU A 714 -0.44 9.63 35.60
C GLU A 714 0.27 8.37 36.12
N ILE A 715 -0.13 7.91 37.30
CA ILE A 715 0.22 6.60 37.84
C ILE A 715 -1.02 5.74 37.87
N ARG A 716 -0.86 4.49 37.41
CA ARG A 716 -1.92 3.49 37.45
C ARG A 716 -1.58 2.44 38.50
N ILE A 717 -2.52 2.23 39.40
CA ILE A 717 -2.43 1.22 40.45
C ILE A 717 -3.48 0.17 40.13
N THR A 718 -3.03 -1.03 39.79
CA THR A 718 -3.88 -2.16 39.50
C THR A 718 -4.02 -3.01 40.75
N ASP A 719 -5.22 -3.00 41.34
CA ASP A 719 -5.61 -3.95 42.39
C ASP A 719 -6.15 -5.21 41.70
N THR A 720 -5.33 -6.25 41.69
CA THR A 720 -5.63 -7.51 41.01
C THR A 720 -6.72 -8.33 41.71
N GLN A 721 -6.99 -8.10 42.99
CA GLN A 721 -8.05 -8.79 43.72
C GLN A 721 -9.42 -8.15 43.51
N LYS A 722 -9.47 -6.82 43.50
CA LYS A 722 -10.69 -6.08 43.18
C LYS A 722 -10.95 -5.98 41.68
N LYS A 723 -9.97 -6.35 40.85
CA LYS A 723 -10.01 -6.17 39.39
C LYS A 723 -10.27 -4.70 39.03
N THR A 724 -9.64 -3.78 39.74
CA THR A 724 -9.86 -2.34 39.54
C THR A 724 -8.54 -1.66 39.25
N VAL A 725 -8.53 -0.79 38.24
CA VAL A 725 -7.43 0.12 37.96
C VAL A 725 -7.80 1.48 38.52
N THR A 726 -6.98 1.97 39.46
CA THR A 726 -7.11 3.35 39.97
C THR A 726 -6.10 4.23 39.27
N VAL A 727 -6.55 5.34 38.71
CA VAL A 727 -5.69 6.34 38.06
C VAL A 727 -5.47 7.49 39.03
N GLN A 728 -4.22 7.75 39.37
CA GLN A 728 -3.82 8.90 40.17
C GLN A 728 -3.04 9.87 39.28
N LYS A 729 -3.57 11.10 39.13
CA LYS A 729 -2.84 12.17 38.45
C LYS A 729 -1.74 12.68 39.37
N LEU A 730 -0.53 12.79 38.83
CA LEU A 730 0.63 13.31 39.54
C LEU A 730 0.65 14.83 39.46
N ALA A 731 0.64 15.47 40.62
CA ALA A 731 0.97 16.89 40.77
C ALA A 731 2.47 17.02 41.03
N LEU A 732 3.27 16.99 39.96
CA LEU A 732 4.73 17.14 40.07
C LEU A 732 5.10 18.61 40.35
N PRO A 733 6.17 18.87 41.12
CA PRO A 733 6.68 20.22 41.31
C PRO A 733 7.12 20.85 39.98
N ASN A 734 6.92 22.17 39.84
CA ASN A 734 7.28 22.91 38.64
C ASN A 734 8.81 23.01 38.52
N SER A 735 9.38 22.28 37.55
CA SER A 735 10.83 22.27 37.31
C SER A 735 11.37 23.64 36.87
N ASP A 736 10.57 24.45 36.17
CA ASP A 736 11.00 25.78 35.72
C ASP A 736 11.12 26.75 36.91
N GLU A 737 10.20 26.67 37.88
CA GLU A 737 10.29 27.42 39.14
C GLU A 737 11.47 26.93 40.00
N ALA A 738 11.74 25.62 40.03
CA ALA A 738 12.88 25.06 40.73
C ALA A 738 14.21 25.55 40.12
N LEU A 739 14.30 25.59 38.79
CA LEU A 739 15.45 26.15 38.08
C LEU A 739 15.61 27.65 38.36
N ALA A 740 14.52 28.43 38.33
CA ALA A 740 14.54 29.86 38.64
C ALA A 740 15.08 30.13 40.05
N LYS A 741 14.60 29.39 41.06
CA LYS A 741 15.11 29.48 42.45
C LYS A 741 16.59 29.11 42.56
N ALA A 742 17.04 28.07 41.84
CA ALA A 742 18.43 27.65 41.84
C ALA A 742 19.35 28.72 41.19
N LEU A 743 18.87 29.42 40.16
CA LEU A 743 19.58 30.53 39.52
C LEU A 743 19.62 31.78 40.40
N GLU A 744 18.51 32.12 41.08
CA GLU A 744 18.45 33.26 42.02
C GLU A 744 19.40 33.06 43.20
N PHE A 745 19.36 31.89 43.86
CA PHE A 745 20.25 31.56 44.99
C PHE A 745 21.74 31.62 44.65
N ARG A 746 22.11 31.40 43.39
CA ARG A 746 23.49 31.49 42.89
C ARG A 746 23.92 32.90 42.54
N SER A 747 23.01 33.72 42.01
CA SER A 747 23.29 35.13 41.70
C SER A 747 23.68 35.94 42.95
N GLU A 748 23.22 35.52 44.14
CA GLU A 748 23.56 36.13 45.43
C GLU A 748 24.90 35.68 46.02
N LYS A 749 25.54 34.65 45.47
CA LYS A 749 26.66 33.93 46.12
C LYS A 749 28.00 33.96 45.38
N SER A 750 28.26 34.90 44.48
CA SER A 750 29.58 35.00 43.82
C SER A 750 30.67 35.52 44.78
N PRO A 751 31.73 34.75 45.13
CA PRO A 751 33.01 35.32 45.48
C PRO A 751 33.90 35.41 44.23
N VAL A 752 34.80 36.37 44.29
CA VAL A 752 35.68 36.87 43.23
C VAL A 752 36.50 35.78 42.52
N ASP A 753 36.33 35.76 41.20
CA ASP A 753 37.31 35.58 40.12
C ASP A 753 38.64 34.87 40.44
N ASN A 754 38.85 33.70 39.86
CA ASN A 754 40.20 33.19 39.60
C ASN A 754 40.18 32.22 38.39
N SER A 755 40.47 32.77 37.21
CA SER A 755 40.47 32.08 35.90
C SER A 755 41.52 30.96 35.74
N LEU A 756 42.24 30.62 36.81
CA LEU A 756 43.34 29.64 36.80
C LEU A 756 42.87 28.22 37.13
N ASP A 757 41.79 28.07 37.90
CA ASP A 757 41.25 26.75 38.24
C ASP A 757 40.50 26.10 37.07
N ASP A 758 39.92 26.91 36.17
CA ASP A 758 39.23 26.43 34.96
C ASP A 758 40.18 25.78 33.95
N ILE A 759 41.46 26.16 33.95
CA ILE A 759 42.48 25.57 33.06
C ILE A 759 42.98 24.23 33.62
N LEU A 760 43.03 24.08 34.94
CA LEU A 760 43.49 22.84 35.59
C LEU A 760 42.42 21.73 35.58
N ALA A 761 41.14 22.05 35.44
CA ALA A 761 40.05 21.08 35.35
C ALA A 761 39.87 20.45 33.94
N LEU A 762 40.63 20.91 32.94
CA LEU A 762 40.63 20.39 31.56
C LEU A 762 41.74 19.36 31.28
N ILE A 763 42.59 19.08 32.28
CA ILE A 763 43.57 17.97 32.29
C ILE A 763 43.02 16.89 33.23
#